data_AF-A0A1R3FK65-F1
#
_entry.id   AF-A0A1R3FK65-F1
#
_cell.length_a   1.000
_cell.length_b   1.000
_cell.length_c   1.000
_cell.angle_alpha   90.00
_cell.angle_beta   90.00
_cell.angle_gamma   90.00
#
_symmetry.space_group_name_H-M   'P 1'
#
loop_
_entity.id
_entity.type
_entity.pdbx_description
1 polymer ?
#
loop_
_entity_poly.entity_id
_entity_poly.type
_entity_poly.pdbx_seq_one_letter_code
_entity_poly.pdbx_strand_id
1 'polypeptide(L)'
;MSISFSVLAVNTSPSVFYPLPAQAQGNFLAAKNLYLGAGGGLWVHGVHGKVLFYDGRTLFPRKGSLLQFSSERVAFLNDEFWTFFDNEVYRHSPGIGNELAFSLSPGAEIANIGASGDYIWVTDGSNFYTYNTQSLEFQTYSLLKLYRYNNSSDIAINDAEWVLSKWVLATSSGVYLSEDQEFTHITASEKNHIETVYFSNARRELVIGTLNGAVIVDLTNPDEEIVVKGSHVLSLAETSDQYWIGTEHGLISYNFITGQITRFEQAANQDFSLPGEKIYSLINDHAGGMWVATNNGIRYFSLFSKTFSRTPLTGMGMHSSSVVVNKVLPVNEQLSWVASSMGLYLVDSKSEENPIRVYSNPVNDFEIFGSSIWLATEEGIISLNTETLQPEVLDLPRPIEGVNVENFSLQADNVLWMTSGQNLYSLSIDNMALTNYGMDWLVDKFLPAKITDLNIGLQGSVYIGTDHGFYSFVDKRISFSRSSERFGKVVDIEKAKDGAQWFASSYGVYRIPYGSSVVQEINLVEDNISPSCLISDDNGVWLGSSKGISYYGLDGQLHKHIGSPFGLITNELAAGACDLFYSEDSQSSRLVFGSKYGVVSALSNELLVSTTPHSRALLSKISVDQQTVSVGGKTAELDEIPYGSSMGFKLGILPATFAPAMEYRLNDDEPWSEFEGGLLTLDHLLPGDYTLEVKPVKDSHYRFVSTNQSFSIAEPWYLTNWAVASSLMLLIGVVTILVFWRSRYVTFANRYLKAQVALKTDQLRHQSRILLATNQQLKKQLAVKNALVSHTANELSAEVTHIAAMLPSWNDERGKSPILTLKNGLAQLSNTPQGKGQVCYDIILILEAVLKAWQDDLAKAGIELDIKVETKQRYVSLLYFNLDIIFNSLVASIIKRNFKSQSMVVLVEEVKEHLVVTIRDHGMPFPKLASSMSDNTGKSTDLNIEKLPLLMNQSGGELNAFVSESQNKVQLSWPIEYQVLDNLEASTIEQIETIKLATSTPGQQKLTAEQEWKNKVSQLVSENYADAEFSTATAAKYLFMSERSLQRRFKLAYNKTFKEHLNEVRLEHACERLLAGEKISDVAFDSGFNDPSYFSQRFKHHFGMSPSKFAENNEE
;
A
#
# COMPACT_ATOMS: atom_id res chain seq x y z
N MET A 1 73.77 38.47 -3.19
CA MET A 1 73.03 37.33 -3.78
C MET A 1 71.62 37.45 -3.23
N SER A 2 70.72 38.03 -4.03
CA SER A 2 69.34 38.31 -3.68
C SER A 2 68.54 37.01 -3.66
N ILE A 3 68.24 36.52 -2.45
CA ILE A 3 67.35 35.37 -2.26
C ILE A 3 65.94 35.94 -2.13
N SER A 4 65.14 35.66 -3.15
CA SER A 4 63.72 35.95 -3.24
C SER A 4 62.94 35.24 -2.14
N PHE A 5 62.31 36.02 -1.25
CA PHE A 5 61.23 35.56 -0.39
C PHE A 5 59.96 35.46 -1.23
N SER A 6 59.70 34.28 -1.80
CA SER A 6 58.35 33.86 -2.14
C SER A 6 57.81 33.10 -0.93
N VAL A 7 57.22 33.84 0.02
CA VAL A 7 56.36 33.28 1.06
C VAL A 7 55.08 32.84 0.36
N LEU A 8 54.99 31.54 0.06
CA LEU A 8 53.72 30.86 -0.22
C LEU A 8 52.99 30.79 1.12
N ALA A 9 52.28 31.86 1.49
CA ALA A 9 51.29 31.81 2.56
C ALA A 9 50.08 31.03 2.01
N VAL A 10 50.13 29.70 2.12
CA VAL A 10 48.97 28.84 1.93
C VAL A 10 48.06 29.08 3.13
N ASN A 11 47.14 30.03 2.97
CA ASN A 11 46.15 30.37 4.00
C ASN A 11 44.99 29.37 3.91
N THR A 12 45.24 28.11 4.27
CA THR A 12 44.19 27.09 4.42
C THR A 12 43.59 27.23 5.82
N SER A 13 42.63 28.14 5.97
CA SER A 13 41.89 28.25 7.22
C SER A 13 41.27 26.87 7.57
N PRO A 14 41.27 26.43 8.83
CA PRO A 14 40.68 25.16 9.30
C PRO A 14 39.14 25.08 9.19
N SER A 15 38.55 25.92 8.36
CA SER A 15 37.12 26.12 8.21
C SER A 15 36.42 24.89 7.63
N VAL A 16 35.30 24.50 8.25
CA VAL A 16 34.53 23.32 7.83
C VAL A 16 33.36 23.75 6.95
N PHE A 17 33.36 23.26 5.71
CA PHE A 17 32.28 23.44 4.74
C PHE A 17 31.50 22.12 4.63
N TYR A 18 30.30 22.08 5.20
CA TYR A 18 29.48 20.87 5.23
C TYR A 18 28.82 20.62 3.86
N PRO A 19 28.98 19.41 3.28
CA PRO A 19 28.29 19.04 2.06
C PRO A 19 26.81 18.79 2.31
N LEU A 20 25.98 19.01 1.29
CA LEU A 20 24.59 18.54 1.32
C LEU A 20 24.57 17.01 1.44
N PRO A 21 23.68 16.40 2.25
CA PRO A 21 23.54 14.94 2.37
C PRO A 21 23.32 14.26 1.01
N ALA A 22 22.56 14.89 0.11
CA ALA A 22 22.34 14.37 -1.24
C ALA A 22 23.64 14.34 -2.08
N GLN A 23 24.55 15.28 -1.87
CA GLN A 23 25.85 15.34 -2.55
C GLN A 23 26.84 14.33 -1.95
N ALA A 24 26.79 14.11 -0.63
CA ALA A 24 27.56 13.05 0.02
C ALA A 24 27.20 11.64 -0.52
N GLN A 25 26.00 11.48 -1.10
CA GLN A 25 25.56 10.25 -1.77
C GLN A 25 25.92 10.19 -3.27
N GLY A 26 26.68 11.16 -3.80
CA GLY A 26 27.19 11.18 -5.17
C GLY A 26 26.33 11.94 -6.20
N ASN A 27 25.22 12.56 -5.80
CA ASN A 27 24.42 13.40 -6.69
C ASN A 27 24.97 14.84 -6.70
N PHE A 28 25.90 15.13 -7.61
CA PHE A 28 26.45 16.47 -7.77
C PHE A 28 25.38 17.45 -8.29
N LEU A 29 25.21 18.56 -7.57
CA LEU A 29 24.28 19.62 -7.93
C LEU A 29 25.06 20.93 -8.02
N ALA A 30 25.37 21.37 -9.24
CA ALA A 30 25.92 22.69 -9.49
C ALA A 30 24.77 23.70 -9.51
N ALA A 31 24.80 24.63 -8.56
CA ALA A 31 23.82 25.70 -8.44
C ALA A 31 24.39 27.00 -8.98
N LYS A 32 23.57 27.70 -9.78
CA LYS A 32 23.85 29.04 -10.27
C LYS A 32 23.42 30.05 -9.22
N ASN A 33 22.17 29.98 -8.76
CA ASN A 33 21.62 30.86 -7.74
C ASN A 33 21.00 30.05 -6.59
N LEU A 34 21.11 30.60 -5.37
CA LEU A 34 20.45 30.12 -4.18
C LEU A 34 19.47 31.16 -3.67
N TYR A 35 18.32 30.72 -3.18
CA TYR A 35 17.33 31.59 -2.54
C TYR A 35 16.81 30.96 -1.25
N LEU A 36 16.53 31.78 -0.25
CA LEU A 36 15.98 31.34 1.03
C LEU A 36 14.45 31.40 0.95
N GLY A 37 13.76 30.32 1.33
CA GLY A 37 12.30 30.35 1.41
C GLY A 37 11.81 31.16 2.62
N ALA A 38 10.67 31.85 2.53
CA ALA A 38 10.10 32.63 3.65
C ALA A 38 9.64 31.71 4.80
N GLY A 39 9.17 30.50 4.45
CA GLY A 39 8.95 29.40 5.39
C GLY A 39 10.21 28.76 5.96
N GLY A 40 11.38 29.20 5.51
CA GLY A 40 12.65 28.49 5.55
C GLY A 40 12.78 27.45 4.43
N GLY A 41 13.90 26.75 4.38
CA GLY A 41 14.26 25.92 3.23
C GLY A 41 15.20 26.65 2.28
N LEU A 42 15.89 25.90 1.43
CA LEU A 42 16.80 26.43 0.44
C LEU A 42 16.30 26.10 -0.96
N TRP A 43 15.96 27.12 -1.73
CA TRP A 43 15.70 27.00 -3.16
C TRP A 43 17.02 27.00 -3.92
N VAL A 44 17.15 26.07 -4.84
CA VAL A 44 18.34 25.86 -5.65
C VAL A 44 17.98 25.97 -7.11
N HIS A 45 18.53 26.98 -7.79
CA HIS A 45 18.47 27.11 -9.24
C HIS A 45 19.76 26.54 -9.84
N GLY A 46 19.63 25.40 -10.50
CA GLY A 46 20.74 24.67 -11.12
C GLY A 46 21.20 25.30 -12.43
N VAL A 47 22.44 25.01 -12.84
CA VAL A 47 23.05 25.52 -14.09
C VAL A 47 22.25 25.16 -15.35
N HIS A 48 21.50 24.05 -15.32
CA HIS A 48 20.64 23.61 -16.42
C HIS A 48 19.22 24.22 -16.39
N GLY A 49 19.02 25.31 -15.64
CA GLY A 49 17.72 26.00 -15.52
C GLY A 49 16.67 25.24 -14.69
N LYS A 50 17.07 24.23 -13.91
CA LYS A 50 16.17 23.47 -13.03
C LYS A 50 16.06 24.13 -11.67
N VAL A 51 14.85 24.21 -11.12
CA VAL A 51 14.61 24.69 -9.76
C VAL A 51 14.28 23.52 -8.85
N LEU A 52 14.99 23.44 -7.73
CA LEU A 52 14.82 22.42 -6.70
C LEU A 52 14.63 23.09 -5.33
N PHE A 53 13.97 22.40 -4.41
CA PHE A 53 13.81 22.79 -3.02
C PHE A 53 14.55 21.81 -2.11
N TYR A 54 15.35 22.32 -1.19
CA TYR A 54 16.06 21.54 -0.19
C TYR A 54 15.50 21.82 1.21
N ASP A 55 15.07 20.76 1.90
CA ASP A 55 14.45 20.83 3.22
C ASP A 55 15.37 20.45 4.39
N GLY A 56 16.67 20.25 4.12
CA GLY A 56 17.65 19.79 5.12
C GLY A 56 17.98 18.30 5.06
N ARG A 57 17.15 17.50 4.38
CA ARG A 57 17.43 16.08 4.14
C ARG A 57 17.28 15.69 2.68
N THR A 58 16.29 16.25 2.01
CA THR A 58 15.86 15.83 0.69
C THR A 58 15.73 17.01 -0.26
N LEU A 59 16.06 16.74 -1.52
CA LEU A 59 15.82 17.65 -2.64
C LEU A 59 14.49 17.29 -3.31
N PHE A 60 13.71 18.31 -3.67
CA PHE A 60 12.45 18.18 -4.38
C PHE A 60 12.44 19.03 -5.66
N PRO A 61 11.79 18.56 -6.72
CA PRO A 61 11.36 17.18 -6.93
C PRO A 61 12.56 16.22 -7.07
N ARG A 62 12.37 14.93 -6.77
CA ARG A 62 13.45 13.92 -6.92
C ARG A 62 13.96 13.78 -8.36
N LYS A 63 13.10 14.09 -9.34
CA LYS A 63 13.40 14.12 -10.78
C LYS A 63 12.67 15.31 -11.39
N GLY A 64 13.29 15.95 -12.38
CA GLY A 64 12.70 17.11 -13.07
C GLY A 64 13.05 18.44 -12.42
N SER A 65 12.18 19.42 -12.62
CA SER A 65 12.26 20.79 -12.10
C SER A 65 10.90 21.13 -11.49
N LEU A 66 10.88 22.02 -10.51
CA LEU A 66 9.64 22.57 -9.98
C LEU A 66 8.96 23.53 -10.99
N LEU A 67 9.78 24.21 -11.81
CA LEU A 67 9.30 24.99 -12.95
C LEU A 67 9.00 24.07 -14.15
N GLN A 68 7.89 24.33 -14.84
CA GLN A 68 7.54 23.61 -16.08
C GLN A 68 8.52 23.90 -17.22
N PHE A 69 9.06 25.12 -17.27
CA PHE A 69 10.03 25.55 -18.28
C PHE A 69 11.39 25.81 -17.60
N SER A 70 12.47 25.37 -18.24
CA SER A 70 13.81 25.73 -17.80
C SER A 70 14.14 27.14 -18.27
N SER A 71 14.40 28.04 -17.33
CA SER A 71 14.93 29.37 -17.64
C SER A 71 16.35 29.51 -17.10
N GLU A 72 17.24 30.12 -17.89
CA GLU A 72 18.61 30.43 -17.48
C GLU A 72 18.69 31.60 -16.49
N ARG A 73 17.68 32.48 -16.49
CA ARG A 73 17.55 33.64 -15.62
C ARG A 73 16.22 33.62 -14.91
N VAL A 74 16.26 33.79 -13.60
CA VAL A 74 15.09 33.72 -12.72
C VAL A 74 15.27 34.79 -11.65
N ALA A 75 14.21 35.56 -11.40
CA ALA A 75 14.12 36.40 -10.23
C ALA A 75 13.27 35.69 -9.17
N PHE A 76 13.58 35.90 -7.90
CA PHE A 76 12.86 35.29 -6.79
C PHE A 76 12.47 36.38 -5.80
N LEU A 77 11.18 36.44 -5.48
CA LEU A 77 10.63 37.41 -4.55
C LEU A 77 9.38 36.81 -3.91
N ASN A 78 9.25 36.94 -2.58
CA ASN A 78 8.06 36.52 -1.82
C ASN A 78 7.65 35.03 -1.96
N ASP A 79 8.61 34.11 -2.06
CA ASP A 79 8.42 32.67 -2.33
C ASP A 79 7.86 32.35 -3.73
N GLU A 80 7.94 33.31 -4.66
CA GLU A 80 7.50 33.16 -6.04
C GLU A 80 8.69 33.31 -7.00
N PHE A 81 8.72 32.48 -8.03
CA PHE A 81 9.71 32.58 -9.09
C PHE A 81 9.15 33.39 -10.25
N TRP A 82 9.97 34.29 -10.77
CA TRP A 82 9.64 35.15 -11.89
C TRP A 82 10.54 34.76 -13.05
N THR A 83 9.93 34.31 -14.14
CA THR A 83 10.63 33.98 -15.38
C THR A 83 10.03 34.77 -16.53
N PHE A 84 10.65 34.69 -17.69
CA PHE A 84 10.15 35.37 -18.88
C PHE A 84 10.30 34.47 -20.10
N PHE A 85 9.44 34.71 -21.08
CA PHE A 85 9.51 34.12 -22.41
C PHE A 85 9.22 35.22 -23.43
N ASP A 86 10.15 35.46 -24.34
CA ASP A 86 10.13 36.56 -25.30
C ASP A 86 9.94 37.95 -24.65
N ASN A 87 8.72 38.51 -24.73
CA ASN A 87 8.34 39.82 -24.19
C ASN A 87 7.39 39.71 -22.97
N GLU A 88 7.10 38.51 -22.50
CA GLU A 88 6.14 38.22 -21.43
C GLU A 88 6.84 37.76 -20.16
N VAL A 89 6.40 38.27 -19.01
CA VAL A 89 6.91 37.90 -17.70
C VAL A 89 5.87 37.06 -16.97
N TYR A 90 6.30 35.89 -16.51
CA TYR A 90 5.49 34.90 -15.83
C TYR A 90 5.88 34.81 -14.36
N ARG A 91 4.86 34.71 -13.51
CA ARG A 91 4.98 34.42 -12.09
C ARG A 91 4.63 32.96 -11.84
N HIS A 92 5.48 32.29 -11.08
CA HIS A 92 5.36 30.88 -10.76
C HIS A 92 5.27 30.70 -9.26
N SER A 93 4.08 30.29 -8.81
CA SER A 93 3.84 29.93 -7.42
C SER A 93 4.00 28.42 -7.25
N PRO A 94 4.82 27.94 -6.30
CA PRO A 94 5.02 26.51 -6.06
C PRO A 94 3.70 25.76 -5.83
N GLY A 95 3.26 24.96 -6.81
CA GLY A 95 2.05 24.12 -6.73
C GLY A 95 0.83 24.65 -7.48
N ILE A 96 0.73 25.96 -7.77
CA ILE A 96 -0.49 26.60 -8.32
C ILE A 96 -0.38 26.86 -9.84
N GLY A 97 0.82 26.73 -10.43
CA GLY A 97 1.04 26.86 -11.87
C GLY A 97 1.60 28.23 -12.27
N ASN A 98 1.53 28.56 -13.56
CA ASN A 98 2.12 29.77 -14.13
C ASN A 98 1.03 30.81 -14.36
N GLU A 99 1.26 32.04 -13.90
CA GLU A 99 0.40 33.19 -14.17
C GLU A 99 1.17 34.25 -14.97
N LEU A 100 0.56 34.80 -16.01
CA LEU A 100 1.14 35.94 -16.74
C LEU A 100 1.03 37.19 -15.86
N ALA A 101 2.16 37.80 -15.52
CA ALA A 101 2.18 39.00 -14.68
C ALA A 101 2.03 40.27 -15.53
N PHE A 102 2.87 40.44 -16.54
CA PHE A 102 2.78 41.55 -17.49
C PHE A 102 3.51 41.23 -18.80
N SER A 103 3.17 41.96 -19.85
CA SER A 103 3.78 41.86 -21.18
C SER A 103 4.38 43.20 -21.59
N LEU A 104 5.61 43.19 -22.11
CA LEU A 104 6.24 44.36 -22.72
C LEU A 104 5.68 44.61 -24.13
N SER A 105 6.01 45.78 -24.69
CA SER A 105 5.58 46.15 -26.04
C SER A 105 5.98 45.09 -27.08
N PRO A 106 5.11 44.76 -28.05
CA PRO A 106 5.42 43.76 -29.08
C PRO A 106 6.71 44.08 -29.82
N GLY A 107 7.69 43.16 -29.79
CA GLY A 107 9.01 43.33 -30.39
C GLY A 107 10.14 43.69 -29.42
N ALA A 108 9.83 43.92 -28.13
CA ALA A 108 10.86 43.97 -27.08
C ALA A 108 11.31 42.55 -26.75
N GLU A 109 12.62 42.32 -26.65
CA GLU A 109 13.20 41.03 -26.23
C GLU A 109 13.84 41.23 -24.86
N ILE A 110 13.36 40.50 -23.85
CA ILE A 110 13.87 40.65 -22.49
C ILE A 110 15.28 40.06 -22.41
N ALA A 111 16.24 40.90 -22.04
CA ALA A 111 17.63 40.51 -21.87
C ALA A 111 17.91 40.00 -20.44
N ASN A 112 17.45 40.70 -19.41
CA ASN A 112 17.75 40.36 -18.01
C ASN A 112 16.56 40.65 -17.09
N ILE A 113 16.48 39.91 -15.98
CA ILE A 113 15.45 40.01 -14.94
C ILE A 113 16.11 39.89 -13.56
N GLY A 114 15.65 40.68 -12.60
CA GLY A 114 16.09 40.57 -11.21
C GLY A 114 15.03 41.09 -10.24
N ALA A 115 15.33 40.99 -8.95
CA ALA A 115 14.47 41.45 -7.87
C ALA A 115 15.30 42.29 -6.90
N SER A 116 14.75 43.39 -6.42
CA SER A 116 15.34 44.20 -5.35
C SER A 116 14.24 44.88 -4.53
N GLY A 117 14.26 44.70 -3.21
CA GLY A 117 13.15 45.10 -2.34
C GLY A 117 11.84 44.45 -2.77
N ASP A 118 10.78 45.25 -2.92
CA ASP A 118 9.46 44.80 -3.39
C ASP A 118 9.28 44.88 -4.92
N TYR A 119 10.36 45.15 -5.66
CA TYR A 119 10.33 45.37 -7.11
C TYR A 119 10.94 44.21 -7.88
N ILE A 120 10.29 43.85 -8.98
CA ILE A 120 10.87 43.08 -10.08
C ILE A 120 11.32 44.06 -11.16
N TRP A 121 12.53 43.91 -11.66
CA TRP A 121 13.05 44.73 -12.74
C TRP A 121 13.42 43.89 -13.96
N VAL A 122 13.25 44.48 -15.14
CA VAL A 122 13.46 43.84 -16.44
C VAL A 122 14.10 44.83 -17.40
N THR A 123 14.97 44.36 -18.30
CA THR A 123 15.59 45.20 -19.35
C THR A 123 15.43 44.57 -20.72
N ASP A 124 15.14 45.39 -21.73
CA ASP A 124 15.07 45.00 -23.16
C ASP A 124 16.26 45.56 -23.98
N GLY A 125 17.28 46.08 -23.30
CA GLY A 125 18.44 46.76 -23.91
C GLY A 125 18.21 48.24 -24.26
N SER A 126 16.97 48.69 -24.42
CA SER A 126 16.64 50.11 -24.69
C SER A 126 16.07 50.83 -23.47
N ASN A 127 15.31 50.10 -22.66
CA ASN A 127 14.60 50.57 -21.49
C ASN A 127 14.83 49.64 -20.29
N PHE A 128 14.71 50.22 -19.11
CA PHE A 128 14.68 49.51 -17.84
C PHE A 128 13.28 49.64 -17.24
N TYR A 129 12.61 48.51 -17.03
CA TYR A 129 11.26 48.42 -16.51
C TYR A 129 11.30 47.97 -15.07
N THR A 130 10.41 48.51 -14.26
CA THR A 130 10.25 48.14 -12.85
C THR A 130 8.79 47.90 -12.55
N TYR A 131 8.52 46.87 -11.76
CA TYR A 131 7.19 46.44 -11.38
C TYR A 131 7.16 46.20 -9.87
N ASN A 132 6.35 46.98 -9.16
CA ASN A 132 6.17 46.81 -7.73
C ASN A 132 5.14 45.71 -7.46
N THR A 133 5.51 44.69 -6.69
CA THR A 133 4.63 43.54 -6.42
C THR A 133 3.50 43.84 -5.42
N GLN A 134 3.62 44.88 -4.59
CA GLN A 134 2.60 45.29 -3.63
C GLN A 134 1.63 46.32 -4.20
N SER A 135 2.14 47.40 -4.81
CA SER A 135 1.33 48.47 -5.37
C SER A 135 0.84 48.19 -6.79
N LEU A 136 1.40 47.17 -7.47
CA LEU A 136 1.17 46.83 -8.87
C LEU A 136 1.54 47.98 -9.84
N GLU A 137 2.37 48.92 -9.39
CA GLU A 137 2.82 50.05 -10.20
C GLU A 137 3.93 49.61 -11.17
N PHE A 138 3.78 50.02 -12.43
CA PHE A 138 4.73 49.74 -13.50
C PHE A 138 5.37 51.04 -14.00
N GLN A 139 6.70 51.12 -13.98
CA GLN A 139 7.46 52.30 -14.41
C GLN A 139 8.53 51.92 -15.43
N THR A 140 8.80 52.85 -16.35
CA THR A 140 9.80 52.70 -17.42
C THR A 140 10.83 53.81 -17.35
N TYR A 141 12.10 53.42 -17.44
CA TYR A 141 13.27 54.29 -17.46
C TYR A 141 14.01 54.14 -18.78
N SER A 142 14.45 55.26 -19.37
CA SER A 142 15.17 55.24 -20.65
C SER A 142 16.67 54.98 -20.45
N LEU A 143 17.22 53.98 -21.14
CA LEU A 143 18.66 53.68 -21.10
C LEU A 143 19.47 54.46 -22.14
N LEU A 144 18.82 55.26 -22.99
CA LEU A 144 19.45 55.96 -24.11
C LEU A 144 20.61 56.89 -23.69
N LYS A 145 20.55 57.45 -22.48
CA LYS A 145 21.63 58.28 -21.92
C LYS A 145 22.87 57.47 -21.55
N LEU A 146 22.76 56.20 -21.13
CA LEU A 146 23.94 55.39 -20.83
C LEU A 146 24.86 55.25 -22.05
N TYR A 147 24.26 55.00 -23.23
CA TYR A 147 24.99 54.83 -24.49
C TYR A 147 25.62 56.13 -25.03
N ARG A 148 25.21 57.31 -24.55
CA ARG A 148 25.81 58.58 -24.99
C ARG A 148 27.13 58.90 -24.30
N TYR A 149 27.33 58.42 -23.08
CA TYR A 149 28.53 58.68 -22.29
C TYR A 149 29.62 57.64 -22.49
N ASN A 150 29.33 56.54 -23.20
CA ASN A 150 30.26 55.47 -23.46
C ASN A 150 30.50 55.26 -24.95
N ASN A 151 31.74 54.92 -25.33
CA ASN A 151 32.10 54.62 -26.71
C ASN A 151 31.83 53.15 -27.09
N SER A 152 31.36 52.32 -26.15
CA SER A 152 30.95 50.94 -26.44
C SER A 152 29.56 50.93 -27.06
N SER A 153 29.40 50.14 -28.12
CA SER A 153 28.13 49.98 -28.83
C SER A 153 27.10 49.16 -28.04
N ASP A 154 27.51 48.53 -26.93
CA ASP A 154 26.67 47.68 -26.11
C ASP A 154 27.05 47.84 -24.63
N ILE A 155 26.07 48.12 -23.78
CA ILE A 155 26.19 48.25 -22.32
C ILE A 155 25.20 47.24 -21.76
N ALA A 156 25.72 46.21 -21.11
CA ALA A 156 24.89 45.21 -20.44
C ALA A 156 24.62 45.65 -19.00
N ILE A 157 23.38 45.50 -18.56
CA ILE A 157 22.99 45.65 -17.15
C ILE A 157 23.13 44.26 -16.52
N ASN A 158 24.12 44.12 -15.65
CA ASN A 158 24.41 42.85 -15.00
C ASN A 158 23.50 42.65 -13.78
N ASP A 159 23.34 43.71 -12.98
CA ASP A 159 22.60 43.70 -11.72
C ASP A 159 21.98 45.08 -11.44
N ALA A 160 20.95 45.14 -10.61
CA ALA A 160 20.30 46.39 -10.23
C ALA A 160 19.70 46.30 -8.83
N GLU A 161 20.01 47.31 -8.00
CA GLU A 161 19.64 47.35 -6.59
C GLU A 161 18.88 48.64 -6.27
N TRP A 162 17.78 48.53 -5.52
CA TRP A 162 17.02 49.67 -5.03
C TRP A 162 17.63 50.17 -3.71
N VAL A 163 18.32 51.30 -3.78
CA VAL A 163 19.08 51.86 -2.66
C VAL A 163 18.38 53.13 -2.16
N LEU A 164 17.78 53.04 -0.97
CA LEU A 164 17.02 54.11 -0.31
C LEU A 164 15.81 54.59 -1.15
N SER A 165 16.05 55.43 -2.14
CA SER A 165 15.02 56.02 -3.02
C SER A 165 15.41 56.07 -4.49
N LYS A 166 16.49 55.39 -4.88
CA LYS A 166 17.05 55.43 -6.24
C LYS A 166 17.50 54.03 -6.65
N TRP A 167 17.38 53.74 -7.93
CA TRP A 167 17.98 52.55 -8.54
C TRP A 167 19.46 52.76 -8.78
N VAL A 168 20.26 51.77 -8.40
CA VAL A 168 21.68 51.66 -8.70
C VAL A 168 21.84 50.53 -9.71
N LEU A 169 22.34 50.84 -10.90
CA LEU A 169 22.62 49.86 -11.94
C LEU A 169 24.10 49.48 -11.95
N ALA A 170 24.36 48.18 -11.87
CA ALA A 170 25.64 47.57 -12.19
C ALA A 170 25.70 47.32 -13.70
N THR A 171 26.67 47.94 -14.36
CA THR A 171 26.83 47.79 -15.81
C THR A 171 28.24 47.34 -16.17
N SER A 172 28.41 46.92 -17.43
CA SER A 172 29.73 46.63 -18.00
C SER A 172 30.66 47.85 -18.08
N SER A 173 30.22 49.05 -17.69
CA SER A 173 31.00 50.28 -17.79
C SER A 173 30.71 51.26 -16.65
N GLY A 174 30.75 50.75 -15.42
CA GLY A 174 30.61 51.53 -14.19
C GLY A 174 29.22 51.44 -13.58
N VAL A 175 29.01 52.28 -12.57
CA VAL A 175 27.76 52.35 -11.80
C VAL A 175 26.94 53.55 -12.23
N TYR A 176 25.64 53.33 -12.42
CA TYR A 176 24.68 54.38 -12.77
C TYR A 176 23.59 54.50 -11.72
N LEU A 177 23.11 55.72 -11.49
CA LEU A 177 22.09 56.04 -10.50
C LEU A 177 20.86 56.61 -11.19
N SER A 178 19.66 56.24 -10.75
CA SER A 178 18.43 56.82 -11.29
C SER A 178 18.24 58.26 -10.81
N GLU A 179 17.96 59.16 -11.76
CA GLU A 179 17.46 60.51 -11.52
C GLU A 179 16.27 60.76 -12.44
N ASP A 180 15.11 61.00 -11.85
CA ASP A 180 13.81 61.04 -12.53
C ASP A 180 13.53 59.74 -13.31
N GLN A 181 13.33 59.78 -14.63
CA GLN A 181 13.12 58.60 -15.50
C GLN A 181 14.36 58.25 -16.33
N GLU A 182 15.54 58.70 -15.90
CA GLU A 182 16.82 58.50 -16.59
C GLU A 182 17.92 58.08 -15.61
N PHE A 183 19.09 57.71 -16.15
CA PHE A 183 20.24 57.28 -15.37
C PHE A 183 21.45 58.20 -15.57
N THR A 184 22.13 58.54 -14.47
CA THR A 184 23.35 59.35 -14.45
C THR A 184 24.55 58.51 -13.99
N HIS A 185 25.69 58.70 -14.64
CA HIS A 185 26.92 57.95 -14.36
C HIS A 185 27.62 58.51 -13.11
N ILE A 186 28.09 57.61 -12.24
CA ILE A 186 28.93 57.98 -11.11
C ILE A 186 30.38 58.02 -11.58
N THR A 187 30.95 59.22 -11.69
CA THR A 187 32.31 59.44 -12.23
C THR A 187 33.39 58.68 -11.47
N ALA A 188 33.22 58.47 -10.16
CA ALA A 188 34.14 57.70 -9.32
C ALA A 188 34.26 56.22 -9.73
N SER A 189 33.24 55.66 -10.38
CA SER A 189 33.26 54.25 -10.84
C SER A 189 34.10 54.03 -12.12
N GLU A 190 34.52 55.13 -12.77
CA GLU A 190 35.23 55.12 -14.05
C GLU A 190 34.55 54.22 -15.10
N LYS A 191 35.33 53.45 -15.88
CA LYS A 191 34.83 52.47 -16.86
C LYS A 191 35.03 51.02 -16.40
N ASN A 192 35.03 50.81 -15.08
CA ASN A 192 35.24 49.49 -14.51
C ASN A 192 34.00 48.61 -14.74
N HIS A 193 34.20 47.35 -15.12
CA HIS A 193 33.11 46.38 -15.24
C HIS A 193 32.61 46.00 -13.85
N ILE A 194 31.31 46.19 -13.63
CA ILE A 194 30.65 45.89 -12.36
C ILE A 194 29.73 44.69 -12.58
N GLU A 195 29.99 43.61 -11.86
CA GLU A 195 29.24 42.35 -12.02
C GLU A 195 27.99 42.33 -11.14
N THR A 196 28.12 42.70 -9.87
CA THR A 196 27.03 42.66 -8.89
C THR A 196 27.18 43.80 -7.88
N VAL A 197 26.07 44.24 -7.31
CA VAL A 197 26.01 45.29 -6.29
C VAL A 197 25.11 44.82 -5.15
N TYR A 198 25.56 45.04 -3.91
CA TYR A 198 24.81 44.69 -2.71
C TYR A 198 24.70 45.90 -1.79
N PHE A 199 23.51 46.18 -1.26
CA PHE A 199 23.29 47.28 -0.34
C PHE A 199 23.02 46.81 1.10
N SER A 200 23.90 47.20 2.03
CA SER A 200 23.68 46.98 3.46
C SER A 200 22.77 48.07 4.04
N ASN A 201 21.52 47.72 4.33
CA ASN A 201 20.58 48.62 4.99
C ASN A 201 21.05 49.02 6.41
N ALA A 202 21.68 48.09 7.14
CA ALA A 202 22.09 48.29 8.52
C ALA A 202 23.25 49.29 8.64
N ARG A 203 24.18 49.25 7.68
CA ARG A 203 25.40 50.06 7.67
C ARG A 203 25.34 51.25 6.73
N ARG A 204 24.35 51.28 5.83
CA ARG A 204 24.26 52.24 4.71
C ARG A 204 25.50 52.23 3.82
N GLU A 205 26.09 51.05 3.65
CA GLU A 205 27.26 50.80 2.82
C GLU A 205 26.82 50.10 1.52
N LEU A 206 27.46 50.45 0.41
CA LEU A 206 27.29 49.81 -0.89
C LEU A 206 28.53 48.96 -1.20
N VAL A 207 28.32 47.65 -1.39
CA VAL A 207 29.37 46.71 -1.74
C VAL A 207 29.28 46.42 -3.24
N ILE A 208 30.34 46.71 -3.97
CA ILE A 208 30.40 46.66 -5.42
C ILE A 208 31.38 45.56 -5.84
N GLY A 209 30.90 44.57 -6.57
CA GLY A 209 31.70 43.49 -7.15
C GLY A 209 32.27 43.87 -8.52
N THR A 210 33.59 43.78 -8.67
CA THR A 210 34.30 44.12 -9.91
C THR A 210 35.10 42.92 -10.44
N LEU A 211 35.71 43.06 -11.61
CA LEU A 211 36.66 42.07 -12.16
C LEU A 211 37.91 41.84 -11.30
N ASN A 212 38.27 42.80 -10.44
CA ASN A 212 39.55 42.78 -9.68
C ASN A 212 39.34 42.77 -8.15
N GLY A 213 38.15 42.37 -7.69
CA GLY A 213 37.78 42.35 -6.27
C GLY A 213 36.54 43.19 -5.96
N ALA A 214 36.34 43.47 -4.67
CA ALA A 214 35.19 44.23 -4.20
C ALA A 214 35.60 45.62 -3.70
N VAL A 215 34.73 46.61 -3.92
CA VAL A 215 34.87 47.97 -3.40
C VAL A 215 33.68 48.23 -2.47
N ILE A 216 33.96 48.64 -1.24
CA ILE A 216 32.94 48.99 -0.24
C ILE A 216 32.95 50.51 -0.11
N VAL A 217 31.79 51.13 -0.29
CA VAL A 217 31.60 52.58 -0.23
C VAL A 217 30.57 52.90 0.85
N ASP A 218 30.96 53.71 1.83
CA ASP A 218 30.03 54.26 2.82
C ASP A 218 29.24 55.41 2.19
N LEU A 219 27.91 55.32 2.16
CA LEU A 219 27.07 56.39 1.60
C LEU A 219 27.03 57.65 2.47
N THR A 220 27.46 57.56 3.72
CA THR A 220 27.60 58.72 4.62
C THR A 220 28.92 59.45 4.41
N ASN A 221 29.99 58.73 4.04
CA ASN A 221 31.29 59.28 3.70
C ASN A 221 31.83 58.69 2.37
N PRO A 222 31.33 59.18 1.22
CA PRO A 222 31.64 58.57 -0.07
C PRO A 222 33.10 58.71 -0.52
N ASP A 223 33.91 59.53 0.15
CA ASP A 223 35.33 59.70 -0.14
C ASP A 223 36.22 58.60 0.48
N GLU A 224 35.70 57.81 1.42
CA GLU A 224 36.40 56.67 2.03
C GLU A 224 35.93 55.34 1.40
N GLU A 225 36.73 54.83 0.46
CA GLU A 225 36.51 53.52 -0.15
C GLU A 225 37.43 52.44 0.44
N ILE A 226 36.87 51.26 0.71
CA ILE A 226 37.64 50.10 1.15
C ILE A 226 37.71 49.11 -0.02
N VAL A 227 38.93 48.92 -0.54
CA VAL A 227 39.17 48.02 -1.67
C VAL A 227 39.67 46.67 -1.19
N VAL A 228 38.84 45.63 -1.34
CA VAL A 228 39.20 44.24 -1.10
C VAL A 228 39.69 43.64 -2.41
N LYS A 229 41.02 43.60 -2.59
CA LYS A 229 41.65 43.03 -3.80
C LYS A 229 41.29 41.55 -3.95
N GLY A 230 40.97 41.12 -5.16
CA GLY A 230 40.62 39.73 -5.44
C GLY A 230 40.60 39.44 -6.94
N SER A 231 40.01 38.31 -7.30
CA SER A 231 39.61 38.01 -8.68
C SER A 231 38.20 38.55 -8.95
N HIS A 232 37.65 38.21 -10.11
CA HIS A 232 36.30 38.59 -10.52
C HIS A 232 35.26 38.14 -9.47
N VAL A 233 34.52 39.11 -8.93
CA VAL A 233 33.47 38.90 -7.91
C VAL A 233 32.17 38.53 -8.61
N LEU A 234 31.56 37.42 -8.20
CA LEU A 234 30.32 36.89 -8.77
C LEU A 234 29.12 37.02 -7.83
N SER A 235 29.36 36.99 -6.51
CA SER A 235 28.30 37.03 -5.51
C SER A 235 28.76 37.71 -4.23
N LEU A 236 27.81 38.33 -3.53
CA LEU A 236 28.01 39.09 -2.31
C LEU A 236 26.95 38.71 -1.29
N ALA A 237 27.33 38.63 -0.01
CA ALA A 237 26.39 38.44 1.10
C ALA A 237 26.92 39.07 2.39
N GLU A 238 26.01 39.46 3.30
CA GLU A 238 26.33 40.09 4.58
C GLU A 238 25.97 39.18 5.76
N THR A 239 26.86 39.11 6.75
CA THR A 239 26.59 38.58 8.10
C THR A 239 26.65 39.71 9.12
N SER A 240 26.38 39.41 10.40
CA SER A 240 26.42 40.41 11.48
C SER A 240 27.79 41.06 11.69
N ASP A 241 28.87 40.42 11.22
CA ASP A 241 30.27 40.81 11.46
C ASP A 241 31.13 40.89 10.18
N GLN A 242 30.68 40.32 9.05
CA GLN A 242 31.50 40.12 7.86
C GLN A 242 30.73 40.33 6.55
N TYR A 243 31.44 40.80 5.52
CA TYR A 243 31.03 40.66 4.12
C TYR A 243 31.68 39.41 3.52
N TRP A 244 30.85 38.56 2.93
CA TRP A 244 31.26 37.38 2.20
C TRP A 244 31.22 37.68 0.70
N ILE A 245 32.36 37.47 0.05
CA ILE A 245 32.62 37.87 -1.34
C ILE A 245 33.02 36.61 -2.10
N GLY A 246 32.10 36.10 -2.92
CA GLY A 246 32.32 34.95 -3.77
C GLY A 246 33.00 35.37 -5.06
N THR A 247 34.13 34.76 -5.40
CA THR A 247 34.91 35.11 -6.59
C THR A 247 35.02 33.94 -7.56
N GLU A 248 35.63 34.19 -8.72
CA GLU A 248 36.01 33.11 -9.66
C GLU A 248 37.10 32.19 -9.13
N HIS A 249 37.86 32.61 -8.11
CA HIS A 249 38.97 31.87 -7.53
C HIS A 249 38.87 31.87 -6.00
N GLY A 250 37.83 31.21 -5.50
CA GLY A 250 37.59 30.98 -4.09
C GLY A 250 36.65 32.00 -3.44
N LEU A 251 36.70 32.04 -2.11
CA LEU A 251 35.81 32.83 -1.28
C LEU A 251 36.63 33.75 -0.39
N ILE A 252 36.19 35.00 -0.22
CA ILE A 252 36.84 35.99 0.63
C ILE A 252 35.83 36.43 1.68
N SER A 253 36.22 36.44 2.96
CA SER A 253 35.43 37.09 4.00
C SER A 253 36.19 38.30 4.54
N TYR A 254 35.55 39.46 4.54
CA TYR A 254 36.06 40.68 5.11
C TYR A 254 35.32 41.01 6.41
N ASN A 255 36.03 41.00 7.53
CA ASN A 255 35.49 41.37 8.83
C ASN A 255 35.53 42.89 8.99
N PHE A 256 34.37 43.53 9.02
CA PHE A 256 34.26 44.98 9.16
C PHE A 256 34.38 45.47 10.61
N ILE A 257 34.42 44.56 11.60
CA ILE A 257 34.70 44.88 13.01
C ILE A 257 36.22 44.90 13.25
N THR A 258 36.94 43.88 12.77
CA THR A 258 38.39 43.75 12.99
C THR A 258 39.25 44.28 11.84
N GLY A 259 38.68 44.49 10.65
CA GLY A 259 39.38 44.83 9.42
C GLY A 259 40.12 43.65 8.78
N GLN A 260 40.00 42.43 9.32
CA GLN A 260 40.72 41.26 8.83
C GLN A 260 40.09 40.69 7.55
N ILE A 261 40.93 40.34 6.57
CA ILE A 261 40.53 39.64 5.35
C ILE A 261 40.98 38.19 5.45
N THR A 262 40.04 37.25 5.34
CA THR A 262 40.31 35.81 5.28
C THR A 262 39.97 35.30 3.89
N ARG A 263 40.83 34.44 3.34
CA ARG A 263 40.63 33.81 2.03
C ARG A 263 40.44 32.32 2.22
N PHE A 264 39.45 31.76 1.55
CA PHE A 264 39.19 30.32 1.47
C PHE A 264 39.49 29.89 0.04
N GLU A 265 40.59 29.18 -0.13
CA GLU A 265 41.01 28.65 -1.44
C GLU A 265 40.53 27.21 -1.64
N GLN A 266 40.56 26.76 -2.90
CA GLN A 266 40.18 25.40 -3.23
C GLN A 266 41.13 24.40 -2.59
N ALA A 267 40.55 23.41 -1.93
CA ALA A 267 41.22 22.24 -1.43
C ALA A 267 40.87 21.04 -2.32
N ALA A 268 41.87 20.45 -2.98
CA ALA A 268 41.62 19.29 -3.83
C ALA A 268 41.12 18.09 -3.01
N ASN A 269 39.94 17.58 -3.40
CA ASN A 269 39.49 16.21 -3.16
C ASN A 269 39.00 15.84 -1.74
N GLN A 270 38.08 16.63 -1.12
CA GLN A 270 37.62 16.37 0.26
C GLN A 270 36.16 16.66 0.57
N ASP A 271 35.65 15.92 1.55
CA ASP A 271 34.26 15.98 2.00
C ASP A 271 33.89 17.32 2.67
N PHE A 272 34.83 17.97 3.38
CA PHE A 272 34.55 19.12 4.26
C PHE A 272 35.26 20.42 3.88
N SER A 273 35.87 20.47 2.69
CA SER A 273 36.47 21.69 2.16
C SER A 273 35.56 22.38 1.15
N LEU A 274 35.92 23.61 0.76
CA LEU A 274 35.23 24.35 -0.29
C LEU A 274 35.54 23.70 -1.66
N PRO A 275 34.54 23.09 -2.34
CA PRO A 275 34.77 22.40 -3.60
C PRO A 275 34.70 23.39 -4.75
N GLY A 276 35.63 23.30 -5.69
CA GLY A 276 35.61 24.13 -6.89
C GLY A 276 36.03 25.59 -6.65
N GLU A 277 36.49 26.25 -7.70
CA GLU A 277 37.06 27.60 -7.62
C GLU A 277 35.98 28.69 -7.72
N LYS A 278 34.95 28.48 -8.55
CA LYS A 278 33.96 29.52 -8.84
C LYS A 278 32.82 29.49 -7.85
N ILE A 279 32.60 30.60 -7.16
CA ILE A 279 31.51 30.78 -6.20
C ILE A 279 30.38 31.56 -6.87
N TYR A 280 29.34 30.85 -7.32
CA TYR A 280 28.25 31.45 -8.08
C TYR A 280 27.26 32.22 -7.21
N SER A 281 26.99 31.74 -6.00
CA SER A 281 25.98 32.34 -5.13
C SER A 281 26.31 32.11 -3.66
N LEU A 282 26.03 33.13 -2.85
CA LEU A 282 26.18 33.13 -1.40
C LEU A 282 24.86 33.57 -0.78
N ILE A 283 24.39 32.87 0.25
CA ILE A 283 23.20 33.28 0.98
C ILE A 283 23.35 33.03 2.47
N ASN A 284 23.07 34.07 3.26
CA ASN A 284 22.96 33.97 4.71
C ASN A 284 21.59 33.39 5.06
N ASP A 285 21.56 32.35 5.88
CA ASP A 285 20.31 31.72 6.30
C ASP A 285 19.59 32.49 7.43
N HIS A 286 20.23 33.53 7.98
CA HIS A 286 19.81 34.29 9.15
C HIS A 286 19.59 33.46 10.43
N ALA A 287 19.88 32.15 10.37
CA ALA A 287 19.78 31.20 11.47
C ALA A 287 21.14 31.01 12.16
N GLY A 288 22.24 31.28 11.46
CA GLY A 288 23.61 31.27 11.98
C GLY A 288 24.61 30.58 11.05
N GLY A 289 24.36 30.59 9.74
CA GLY A 289 25.26 30.03 8.74
C GLY A 289 25.09 30.63 7.34
N MET A 290 26.02 30.23 6.47
CA MET A 290 26.16 30.69 5.10
C MET A 290 26.08 29.49 4.15
N TRP A 291 25.20 29.56 3.17
CA TRP A 291 25.20 28.62 2.06
C TRP A 291 26.06 29.16 0.92
N VAL A 292 26.91 28.29 0.38
CA VAL A 292 27.89 28.61 -0.64
C VAL A 292 27.65 27.68 -1.83
N ALA A 293 27.17 28.23 -2.94
CA ALA A 293 27.05 27.52 -4.21
C ALA A 293 28.34 27.69 -5.01
N THR A 294 28.91 26.56 -5.39
CA THR A 294 30.11 26.52 -6.23
C THR A 294 29.82 25.83 -7.55
N ASN A 295 30.76 25.91 -8.49
CA ASN A 295 30.72 25.10 -9.71
C ASN A 295 30.82 23.59 -9.45
N ASN A 296 31.12 23.17 -8.23
CA ASN A 296 31.23 21.77 -7.84
C ASN A 296 30.44 21.44 -6.55
N GLY A 297 29.24 21.99 -6.42
CA GLY A 297 28.31 21.61 -5.37
C GLY A 297 27.79 22.77 -4.54
N ILE A 298 27.19 22.45 -3.41
CA ILE A 298 26.71 23.43 -2.43
C ILE A 298 27.30 23.03 -1.08
N ARG A 299 27.77 24.02 -0.33
CA ARG A 299 28.29 23.84 1.01
C ARG A 299 27.56 24.73 1.99
N TYR A 300 27.46 24.26 3.22
CA TYR A 300 26.99 25.04 4.36
C TYR A 300 28.19 25.36 5.26
N PHE A 301 28.39 26.62 5.58
CA PHE A 301 29.39 27.09 6.53
C PHE A 301 28.67 27.64 7.77
N SER A 302 28.85 27.00 8.92
CA SER A 302 28.26 27.51 10.16
C SER A 302 29.14 28.61 10.74
N LEU A 303 28.55 29.76 11.09
CA LEU A 303 29.27 30.83 11.78
C LEU A 303 29.67 30.41 13.20
N PHE A 304 28.94 29.46 13.79
CA PHE A 304 29.29 28.83 15.07
C PHE A 304 30.59 28.03 15.00
N SER A 305 31.04 27.61 13.81
CA SER A 305 32.30 26.86 13.67
C SER A 305 33.54 27.62 14.18
N LYS A 306 33.47 28.96 14.26
CA LYS A 306 34.52 29.83 14.80
C LYS A 306 34.84 29.55 16.28
N THR A 307 33.94 28.92 17.04
CA THR A 307 34.19 28.55 18.45
C THR A 307 35.18 27.39 18.59
N PHE A 308 35.49 26.70 17.50
CA PHE A 308 36.43 25.58 17.47
C PHE A 308 37.70 25.99 16.71
N SER A 309 38.86 25.81 17.36
CA SER A 309 40.16 25.90 16.68
C SER A 309 40.59 24.50 16.25
N ARG A 310 41.08 24.37 15.01
CA ARG A 310 41.54 23.08 14.47
C ARG A 310 42.96 23.24 13.95
N THR A 311 43.83 22.33 14.35
CA THR A 311 45.23 22.33 13.93
C THR A 311 45.55 20.98 13.29
N PRO A 312 45.84 20.94 11.98
CA PRO A 312 46.22 19.70 11.30
C PRO A 312 47.61 19.23 11.74
N LEU A 313 47.79 17.92 11.95
CA LEU A 313 49.08 17.35 12.35
C LEU A 313 50.09 17.25 11.19
N THR A 314 49.58 17.21 9.96
CA THR A 314 50.41 17.17 8.76
C THR A 314 50.32 18.50 8.04
N GLY A 315 51.45 19.02 7.54
CA GLY A 315 51.47 20.25 6.72
C GLY A 315 50.78 20.15 5.36
N MET A 316 50.08 19.04 5.11
CA MET A 316 49.11 18.91 4.04
C MET A 316 47.70 19.34 4.47
N GLY A 317 47.49 19.96 5.65
CA GLY A 317 46.15 20.35 6.13
C GLY A 317 45.25 19.14 6.48
N MET A 318 43.93 19.27 6.36
CA MET A 318 42.97 18.14 6.47
C MET A 318 43.12 17.08 5.34
N HIS A 319 44.22 17.12 4.57
CA HIS A 319 44.39 16.41 3.30
C HIS A 319 45.19 15.10 3.32
N SER A 320 45.59 14.60 4.48
CA SER A 320 46.34 13.34 4.58
C SER A 320 45.49 12.17 5.07
N SER A 321 45.88 10.96 4.70
CA SER A 321 45.39 9.70 5.28
C SER A 321 45.32 9.82 6.80
N SER A 322 44.18 9.45 7.39
CA SER A 322 43.87 9.64 8.80
C SER A 322 45.03 9.27 9.72
N VAL A 323 45.71 10.28 10.22
CA VAL A 323 46.65 10.11 11.33
C VAL A 323 45.80 9.71 12.53
N VAL A 324 46.08 8.54 13.10
CA VAL A 324 45.36 8.10 14.29
C VAL A 324 46.01 8.80 15.46
N VAL A 325 45.27 9.72 16.08
CA VAL A 325 45.66 10.37 17.32
C VAL A 325 45.33 9.42 18.46
N ASN A 326 46.34 9.02 19.23
CA ASN A 326 46.19 8.05 20.30
C ASN A 326 45.98 8.72 21.66
N LYS A 327 46.72 9.81 21.96
CA LYS A 327 46.58 10.58 23.20
C LYS A 327 46.91 12.04 22.96
N VAL A 328 46.25 12.93 23.70
CA VAL A 328 46.51 14.37 23.71
C VAL A 328 46.66 14.83 25.15
N LEU A 329 47.66 15.65 25.44
CA LEU A 329 47.88 16.23 26.77
C LEU A 329 48.21 17.73 26.61
N PRO A 330 47.33 18.64 27.04
CA PRO A 330 47.59 20.06 26.96
C PRO A 330 48.61 20.49 28.04
N VAL A 331 49.61 21.28 27.62
CA VAL A 331 50.68 21.78 28.52
C VAL A 331 50.32 23.13 29.10
N ASN A 332 49.78 24.01 28.26
CA ASN A 332 49.33 25.35 28.65
C ASN A 332 48.14 25.80 27.78
N GLU A 333 47.81 27.10 27.83
CA GLU A 333 46.70 27.68 27.04
C GLU A 333 46.85 27.51 25.53
N GLN A 334 48.05 27.23 25.01
CA GLN A 334 48.34 27.19 23.57
C GLN A 334 48.96 25.86 23.12
N LEU A 335 49.90 25.32 23.90
CA LEU A 335 50.69 24.15 23.55
C LEU A 335 50.05 22.86 24.05
N SER A 336 50.04 21.85 23.19
CA SER A 336 49.55 20.51 23.49
C SER A 336 50.48 19.45 22.91
N TRP A 337 50.77 18.41 23.69
CA TRP A 337 51.45 17.20 23.23
C TRP A 337 50.44 16.26 22.58
N VAL A 338 50.82 15.70 21.45
CA VAL A 338 49.95 14.79 20.68
C VAL A 338 50.74 13.56 20.28
N ALA A 339 50.34 12.41 20.79
CA ALA A 339 50.83 11.12 20.36
C ALA A 339 49.97 10.57 19.22
N SER A 340 50.62 10.06 18.19
CA SER A 340 49.95 9.55 17.01
C SER A 340 50.66 8.33 16.42
N SER A 341 49.98 7.68 15.47
CA SER A 341 50.57 6.62 14.64
C SER A 341 51.78 7.07 13.82
N MET A 342 52.03 8.37 13.67
CA MET A 342 53.18 8.91 12.96
C MET A 342 54.29 9.45 13.88
N GLY A 343 54.07 9.53 15.18
CA GLY A 343 55.03 10.17 16.08
C GLY A 343 54.41 11.01 17.18
N LEU A 344 55.30 11.67 17.93
CA LEU A 344 54.97 12.67 18.93
C LEU A 344 55.10 14.07 18.32
N TYR A 345 54.06 14.88 18.48
CA TYR A 345 53.99 16.26 17.99
C TYR A 345 53.76 17.22 19.14
N LEU A 346 54.39 18.39 19.04
CA LEU A 346 54.07 19.56 19.84
C LEU A 346 53.25 20.51 18.97
N VAL A 347 52.00 20.72 19.35
CA VAL A 347 51.00 21.49 18.60
C VAL A 347 50.71 22.79 19.33
N ASP A 348 50.81 23.91 18.62
CA ASP A 348 50.32 25.21 19.07
C ASP A 348 48.93 25.47 18.46
N SER A 349 47.92 25.71 19.31
CA SER A 349 46.54 25.95 18.88
C SER A 349 46.30 27.35 18.28
N LYS A 350 47.23 28.30 18.45
CA LYS A 350 47.12 29.68 17.94
C LYS A 350 48.03 29.95 16.74
N SER A 351 49.11 29.18 16.58
CA SER A 351 50.01 29.32 15.44
C SER A 351 49.43 28.67 14.18
N GLU A 352 49.55 29.36 13.04
CA GLU A 352 49.26 28.81 11.71
C GLU A 352 50.44 27.98 11.16
N GLU A 353 51.56 27.89 11.89
CA GLU A 353 52.70 27.08 11.50
C GLU A 353 52.45 25.58 11.72
N ASN A 354 53.15 24.75 10.95
CA ASN A 354 53.04 23.29 11.06
C ASN A 354 53.52 22.81 12.44
N PRO A 355 52.84 21.82 13.05
CA PRO A 355 53.26 21.23 14.30
C PRO A 355 54.70 20.71 14.28
N ILE A 356 55.41 20.85 15.40
CA ILE A 356 56.78 20.39 15.54
C ILE A 356 56.75 18.89 15.84
N ARG A 357 57.26 18.08 14.93
CA ARG A 357 57.44 16.64 15.14
C ARG A 357 58.70 16.38 15.97
N VAL A 358 58.51 15.93 17.20
CA VAL A 358 59.59 15.69 18.17
C VAL A 358 60.14 14.27 18.06
N TYR A 359 59.26 13.29 17.83
CA TYR A 359 59.62 11.89 17.67
C TYR A 359 58.95 11.27 16.44
N SER A 360 59.65 10.39 15.72
CA SER A 360 59.24 9.91 14.40
C SER A 360 58.60 8.52 14.35
N ASN A 361 58.73 7.69 15.38
CA ASN A 361 58.10 6.36 15.37
C ASN A 361 56.73 6.42 16.06
N PRO A 362 55.81 5.47 15.79
CA PRO A 362 54.48 5.45 16.39
C PRO A 362 54.54 5.49 17.92
N VAL A 363 53.68 6.31 18.52
CA VAL A 363 53.56 6.44 19.98
C VAL A 363 52.14 6.07 20.36
N ASN A 364 51.99 5.02 21.18
CA ASN A 364 50.69 4.52 21.64
C ASN A 364 50.15 5.39 22.78
N ASP A 365 51.02 5.72 23.73
CA ASP A 365 50.68 6.49 24.93
C ASP A 365 51.94 7.25 25.41
N PHE A 366 51.77 8.26 26.23
CA PHE A 366 52.87 8.95 26.89
C PHE A 366 52.44 9.53 28.24
N GLU A 367 53.41 9.67 29.13
CA GLU A 367 53.24 10.35 30.42
C GLU A 367 54.41 11.29 30.70
N ILE A 368 54.15 12.38 31.40
CA ILE A 368 55.15 13.40 31.74
C ILE A 368 55.57 13.25 33.20
N PHE A 369 56.86 13.07 33.41
CA PHE A 369 57.50 12.89 34.72
C PHE A 369 58.53 13.99 34.96
N GLY A 370 58.13 15.08 35.61
CA GLY A 370 59.03 16.20 35.88
C GLY A 370 59.60 16.80 34.59
N SER A 371 60.89 16.60 34.35
CA SER A 371 61.60 17.07 33.14
C SER A 371 61.73 16.02 32.02
N SER A 372 61.08 14.86 32.15
CA SER A 372 61.18 13.75 31.19
C SER A 372 59.81 13.28 30.73
N ILE A 373 59.64 13.00 29.44
CA ILE A 373 58.44 12.44 28.81
C ILE A 373 58.74 10.98 28.49
N TRP A 374 57.94 10.06 29.02
CA TRP A 374 58.07 8.63 28.72
C TRP A 374 57.05 8.25 27.66
N LEU A 375 57.54 7.66 26.57
CA LEU A 375 56.75 7.24 25.41
C LEU A 375 56.57 5.73 25.43
N ALA A 376 55.33 5.29 25.28
CA ALA A 376 54.99 3.89 25.02
C ALA A 376 55.06 3.64 23.51
N THR A 377 56.00 2.79 23.10
CA THR A 377 56.22 2.45 21.69
C THR A 377 56.24 0.93 21.49
N GLU A 378 56.15 0.50 20.24
CA GLU A 378 56.31 -0.92 19.88
C GLU A 378 57.71 -1.46 20.23
N GLU A 379 58.71 -0.59 20.27
CA GLU A 379 60.10 -0.92 20.59
C GLU A 379 60.41 -0.85 22.10
N GLY A 380 59.42 -0.50 22.94
CA GLY A 380 59.58 -0.34 24.38
C GLY A 380 59.31 1.08 24.89
N ILE A 381 59.80 1.36 26.09
CA ILE A 381 59.66 2.67 26.74
C ILE A 381 60.84 3.56 26.36
N ILE A 382 60.57 4.74 25.82
CA ILE A 382 61.59 5.73 25.45
C ILE A 382 61.39 6.99 26.30
N SER A 383 62.46 7.46 26.95
CA SER A 383 62.44 8.73 27.69
C SER A 383 62.97 9.86 26.81
N LEU A 384 62.31 11.01 26.81
CA LEU A 384 62.75 12.25 26.17
C LEU A 384 62.83 13.36 27.20
N ASN A 385 63.84 14.22 27.14
CA ASN A 385 63.89 15.41 27.99
C ASN A 385 62.91 16.49 27.49
N THR A 386 62.13 17.11 28.39
CA THR A 386 61.13 18.13 28.04
C THR A 386 61.74 19.43 27.50
N GLU A 387 62.95 19.79 27.92
CA GLU A 387 63.62 21.05 27.52
C GLU A 387 64.47 20.87 26.26
N THR A 388 65.26 19.79 26.19
CA THR A 388 66.18 19.55 25.07
C THR A 388 65.55 18.77 23.93
N LEU A 389 64.41 18.12 24.16
CA LEU A 389 63.69 17.25 23.22
C LEU A 389 64.55 16.08 22.68
N GLN A 390 65.64 15.75 23.38
CA GLN A 390 66.53 14.64 23.04
C GLN A 390 66.20 13.40 23.89
N PRO A 391 66.45 12.19 23.35
CA PRO A 391 66.27 10.95 24.11
C PRO A 391 67.25 10.82 25.27
N GLU A 392 66.72 10.41 26.42
CA GLU A 392 67.45 10.10 27.64
C GLU A 392 67.57 8.59 27.82
N VAL A 393 68.71 8.12 28.33
CA VAL A 393 68.91 6.71 28.63
C VAL A 393 68.19 6.37 29.94
N LEU A 394 67.29 5.38 29.88
CA LEU A 394 66.52 4.91 31.03
C LEU A 394 66.92 3.46 31.36
N ASP A 395 67.39 3.22 32.59
CA ASP A 395 67.74 1.87 33.07
C ASP A 395 66.46 1.12 33.47
N LEU A 396 65.85 0.43 32.50
CA LEU A 396 64.64 -0.36 32.72
C LEU A 396 64.95 -1.77 33.25
N PRO A 397 64.04 -2.38 34.04
CA PRO A 397 64.14 -3.79 34.38
C PRO A 397 64.15 -4.66 33.11
N ARG A 398 65.10 -5.61 33.02
CA ARG A 398 65.23 -6.56 31.88
C ARG A 398 63.92 -7.20 31.39
N PRO A 399 62.91 -7.49 32.24
CA PRO A 399 61.64 -8.06 31.75
C PRO A 399 60.78 -7.12 30.89
N ILE A 400 61.03 -5.81 30.90
CA ILE A 400 60.26 -4.79 30.14
C ILE A 400 61.08 -4.17 29.00
N GLU A 401 62.40 -4.36 29.02
CA GLU A 401 63.28 -3.83 27.98
C GLU A 401 62.93 -4.44 26.60
N GLY A 402 62.53 -3.59 25.66
CA GLY A 402 62.12 -4.01 24.31
C GLY A 402 60.71 -4.61 24.21
N VAL A 403 59.89 -4.52 25.26
CA VAL A 403 58.51 -5.03 25.26
C VAL A 403 57.56 -3.95 24.76
N ASN A 404 56.70 -4.26 23.78
CA ASN A 404 55.67 -3.34 23.30
C ASN A 404 54.76 -2.88 24.45
N VAL A 405 54.66 -1.57 24.65
CA VAL A 405 53.79 -0.96 25.66
C VAL A 405 52.64 -0.24 24.96
N GLU A 406 51.41 -0.50 25.42
CA GLU A 406 50.20 0.07 24.82
C GLU A 406 49.64 1.25 25.62
N ASN A 407 49.52 1.13 26.95
CA ASN A 407 48.96 2.18 27.81
C ASN A 407 49.85 2.47 29.02
N PHE A 408 49.78 3.71 29.52
CA PHE A 408 50.35 4.19 30.76
C PHE A 408 49.28 4.83 31.64
N SER A 409 49.37 4.60 32.95
CA SER A 409 48.56 5.32 33.93
C SER A 409 49.35 5.52 35.21
N LEU A 410 49.46 6.78 35.66
CA LEU A 410 50.32 7.16 36.78
C LEU A 410 49.53 7.29 38.09
N GLN A 411 49.84 6.44 39.05
CA GLN A 411 49.29 6.52 40.40
C GLN A 411 50.06 7.52 41.26
N ALA A 412 49.34 8.24 42.14
CA ALA A 412 49.89 9.27 43.03
C ALA A 412 51.10 8.82 43.89
N ASP A 413 51.28 7.51 44.10
CA ASP A 413 52.40 6.91 44.84
C ASP A 413 53.64 6.61 43.94
N ASN A 414 53.82 7.33 42.82
CA ASN A 414 54.88 7.06 41.82
C ASN A 414 54.88 5.62 41.29
N VAL A 415 53.70 5.00 41.20
CA VAL A 415 53.53 3.67 40.58
C VAL A 415 52.94 3.85 39.19
N LEU A 416 53.70 3.48 38.18
CA LEU A 416 53.28 3.46 36.79
C LEU A 416 52.65 2.11 36.47
N TRP A 417 51.38 2.12 36.10
CA TRP A 417 50.70 0.97 35.53
C TRP A 417 50.90 0.96 34.02
N MET A 418 51.21 -0.22 33.48
CA MET A 418 51.45 -0.40 32.05
C MET A 418 50.89 -1.71 31.53
N THR A 419 50.52 -1.71 30.26
CA THR A 419 49.95 -2.85 29.56
C THR A 419 50.85 -3.28 28.41
N SER A 420 50.98 -4.60 28.23
CA SER A 420 51.62 -5.19 27.04
C SER A 420 50.79 -6.35 26.54
N GLY A 421 49.99 -6.12 25.50
CA GLY A 421 48.98 -7.05 25.02
C GLY A 421 47.94 -7.37 26.10
N GLN A 422 48.10 -8.54 26.73
CA GLN A 422 47.19 -9.03 27.78
C GLN A 422 47.81 -8.95 29.18
N ASN A 423 49.11 -8.67 29.28
CA ASN A 423 49.81 -8.61 30.55
C ASN A 423 49.66 -7.24 31.18
N LEU A 424 49.42 -7.23 32.48
CA LEU A 424 49.36 -6.04 33.31
C LEU A 424 50.59 -6.00 34.23
N TYR A 425 51.27 -4.85 34.22
CA TYR A 425 52.43 -4.59 35.05
C TYR A 425 52.20 -3.33 35.90
N SER A 426 52.79 -3.32 37.09
CA SER A 426 52.99 -2.09 37.84
C SER A 426 54.47 -1.90 38.18
N LEU A 427 54.98 -0.71 37.91
CA LEU A 427 56.38 -0.32 38.08
C LEU A 427 56.43 0.82 39.11
N SER A 428 57.10 0.58 40.22
CA SER A 428 57.41 1.64 41.18
C SER A 428 58.60 2.46 40.66
N ILE A 429 58.40 3.73 40.34
CA ILE A 429 59.40 4.59 39.70
C ILE A 429 60.61 4.84 40.63
N ASP A 430 60.37 4.98 41.93
CA ASP A 430 61.43 5.34 42.90
C ASP A 430 62.53 4.27 43.06
N ASN A 431 62.17 2.99 42.92
CA ASN A 431 63.09 1.86 43.12
C ASN A 431 63.18 0.93 41.90
N MET A 432 62.50 1.29 40.81
CA MET A 432 62.36 0.49 39.58
C MET A 432 61.90 -0.96 39.84
N ALA A 433 61.12 -1.20 40.90
CA ALA A 433 60.58 -2.52 41.22
C ALA A 433 59.36 -2.82 40.34
N LEU A 434 59.45 -3.90 39.58
CA LEU A 434 58.39 -4.39 38.70
C LEU A 434 57.60 -5.52 39.37
N THR A 435 56.27 -5.42 39.33
CA THR A 435 55.37 -6.54 39.63
C THR A 435 54.52 -6.87 38.40
N ASN A 436 54.51 -8.16 38.03
CA ASN A 436 53.71 -8.69 36.92
C ASN A 436 52.48 -9.42 37.47
N TYR A 437 51.29 -9.01 37.03
CA TYR A 437 50.02 -9.64 37.41
C TYR A 437 49.57 -10.75 36.44
N GLY A 438 50.25 -10.92 35.31
CA GLY A 438 49.96 -11.94 34.30
C GLY A 438 48.57 -11.77 33.67
N MET A 439 47.98 -12.90 33.26
CA MET A 439 46.66 -12.98 32.59
C MET A 439 45.62 -13.76 33.40
N ASP A 440 45.98 -14.36 34.54
CA ASP A 440 45.14 -15.30 35.30
C ASP A 440 43.87 -14.67 35.90
N TRP A 441 43.79 -13.34 35.91
CA TRP A 441 42.64 -12.58 36.39
C TRP A 441 41.56 -12.37 35.32
N LEU A 442 41.85 -12.65 34.05
CA LEU A 442 40.88 -12.58 32.94
C LEU A 442 39.92 -13.76 33.00
N VAL A 443 38.65 -13.50 32.68
CA VAL A 443 37.64 -14.57 32.63
C VAL A 443 37.82 -15.38 31.34
N ASP A 444 38.02 -16.70 31.47
CA ASP A 444 38.29 -17.65 30.36
C ASP A 444 37.37 -17.48 29.14
N LYS A 445 36.09 -17.13 29.38
CA LYS A 445 35.07 -16.92 28.33
C LYS A 445 35.49 -15.88 27.28
N PHE A 446 36.27 -14.87 27.68
CA PHE A 446 36.59 -13.70 26.85
C PHE A 446 38.01 -13.74 26.28
N LEU A 447 38.76 -14.85 26.44
CA LEU A 447 40.09 -14.97 25.85
C LEU A 447 40.00 -15.20 24.33
N PRO A 448 40.80 -14.49 23.51
CA PRO A 448 41.76 -13.45 23.88
C PRO A 448 41.07 -12.10 24.14
N ALA A 449 41.29 -11.52 25.33
CA ALA A 449 40.77 -10.19 25.68
C ALA A 449 41.84 -9.13 25.51
N LYS A 450 41.48 -7.93 25.03
CA LYS A 450 42.39 -6.78 24.95
C LYS A 450 42.08 -5.76 26.05
N ILE A 451 43.12 -5.28 26.74
CA ILE A 451 43.04 -4.12 27.63
C ILE A 451 43.02 -2.86 26.76
N THR A 452 42.08 -1.96 27.02
CA THR A 452 41.84 -0.79 26.19
C THR A 452 42.24 0.51 26.86
N ASP A 453 42.04 0.59 28.17
CA ASP A 453 42.29 1.80 28.95
C ASP A 453 42.59 1.47 30.42
N LEU A 454 43.29 2.38 31.11
CA LEU A 454 43.67 2.28 32.52
C LEU A 454 43.45 3.64 33.22
N ASN A 455 42.52 3.68 34.17
CA ASN A 455 42.28 4.88 34.98
C ASN A 455 42.37 4.59 36.49
N ILE A 456 42.76 5.61 37.25
CA ILE A 456 43.07 5.50 38.68
C ILE A 456 41.97 6.19 39.49
N GLY A 457 41.27 5.38 40.26
CA GLY A 457 40.23 5.82 41.17
C GLY A 457 40.76 6.35 42.50
N LEU A 458 39.84 6.52 43.45
CA LEU A 458 40.15 6.99 44.80
C LEU A 458 40.78 5.87 45.65
N GLN A 459 41.67 6.25 46.57
CA GLN A 459 42.31 5.33 47.53
C GLN A 459 43.15 4.21 46.88
N GLY A 460 43.71 4.46 45.69
CA GLY A 460 44.59 3.52 45.00
C GLY A 460 43.86 2.37 44.27
N SER A 461 42.55 2.49 44.05
CA SER A 461 41.82 1.58 43.16
C SER A 461 42.22 1.85 41.70
N VAL A 462 42.42 0.79 40.91
CA VAL A 462 42.68 0.92 39.47
C VAL A 462 41.54 0.29 38.69
N TYR A 463 41.01 1.02 37.71
CA TYR A 463 39.99 0.53 36.78
C TYR A 463 40.66 0.18 35.46
N ILE A 464 40.40 -1.05 35.01
CA ILE A 464 41.01 -1.63 33.81
C ILE A 464 39.88 -1.83 32.79
N GLY A 465 39.89 -1.03 31.73
CA GLY A 465 38.98 -1.16 30.60
C GLY A 465 39.41 -2.31 29.69
N THR A 466 38.44 -3.08 29.21
CA THR A 466 38.66 -4.17 28.24
C THR A 466 37.63 -4.12 27.12
N ASP A 467 37.83 -4.94 26.09
CA ASP A 467 36.90 -5.10 24.96
C ASP A 467 35.51 -5.68 25.31
N HIS A 468 35.31 -6.15 26.54
CA HIS A 468 34.06 -6.77 26.99
C HIS A 468 33.50 -6.21 28.31
N GLY A 469 34.11 -5.15 28.85
CA GLY A 469 33.70 -4.53 30.12
C GLY A 469 34.89 -4.03 30.90
N PHE A 470 34.75 -3.84 32.21
CA PHE A 470 35.84 -3.38 33.07
C PHE A 470 36.13 -4.33 34.24
N TYR A 471 37.39 -4.29 34.67
CA TYR A 471 37.88 -4.91 35.90
C TYR A 471 38.24 -3.81 36.90
N SER A 472 38.06 -4.09 38.18
CA SER A 472 38.48 -3.21 39.26
C SER A 472 39.56 -3.89 40.09
N PHE A 473 40.65 -3.17 40.34
CA PHE A 473 41.70 -3.54 41.26
C PHE A 473 41.49 -2.79 42.57
N VAL A 474 40.99 -3.49 43.59
CA VAL A 474 40.75 -2.95 44.93
C VAL A 474 41.33 -3.93 45.94
N ASP A 475 42.04 -3.45 46.96
CA ASP A 475 42.65 -4.28 48.00
C ASP A 475 43.52 -5.44 47.48
N LYS A 476 44.33 -5.17 46.44
CA LYS A 476 45.21 -6.15 45.77
C LYS A 476 44.50 -7.32 45.08
N ARG A 477 43.20 -7.18 44.78
CA ARG A 477 42.42 -8.15 44.01
C ARG A 477 41.82 -7.51 42.78
N ILE A 478 41.98 -8.18 41.64
CA ILE A 478 41.32 -7.80 40.39
C ILE A 478 39.98 -8.54 40.34
N SER A 479 38.88 -7.82 40.09
CA SER A 479 37.53 -8.39 39.99
C SER A 479 36.76 -7.84 38.78
N PHE A 480 36.08 -8.72 38.05
CA PHE A 480 35.28 -8.35 36.88
C PHE A 480 33.90 -7.84 37.27
N SER A 481 33.47 -6.72 36.69
CA SER A 481 32.13 -6.19 36.88
C SER A 481 31.16 -6.69 35.82
N ARG A 482 30.36 -7.72 36.17
CA ARG A 482 29.44 -8.37 35.21
C ARG A 482 28.39 -7.43 34.61
N SER A 483 27.97 -6.40 35.35
CA SER A 483 27.01 -5.40 34.85
C SER A 483 27.56 -4.53 33.71
N SER A 484 28.88 -4.51 33.52
CA SER A 484 29.52 -3.79 32.41
C SER A 484 29.47 -4.53 31.07
N GLU A 485 29.27 -5.85 31.06
CA GLU A 485 29.26 -6.69 29.83
C GLU A 485 28.25 -6.20 28.79
N ARG A 486 27.11 -5.67 29.22
CA ARG A 486 26.05 -5.18 28.33
C ARG A 486 26.44 -3.95 27.50
N PHE A 487 27.42 -3.16 27.96
CA PHE A 487 27.87 -1.95 27.28
C PHE A 487 29.04 -2.20 26.31
N GLY A 488 29.63 -3.40 26.34
CA GLY A 488 30.69 -3.84 25.44
C GLY A 488 32.06 -3.26 25.78
N LYS A 489 32.85 -2.97 24.75
CA LYS A 489 34.22 -2.45 24.86
C LYS A 489 34.23 -1.10 25.57
N VAL A 490 35.03 -0.99 26.62
CA VAL A 490 35.34 0.26 27.31
C VAL A 490 36.33 1.04 26.47
N VAL A 491 35.97 2.27 26.12
CA VAL A 491 36.75 3.16 25.28
C VAL A 491 37.60 4.09 26.12
N ASP A 492 37.01 4.64 27.18
CA ASP A 492 37.63 5.64 28.04
C ASP A 492 36.97 5.59 29.43
N ILE A 493 37.74 5.86 30.46
CA ILE A 493 37.33 5.88 31.85
C ILE A 493 37.78 7.20 32.43
N GLU A 494 36.87 7.92 33.10
CA GLU A 494 37.19 9.23 33.66
C GLU A 494 36.61 9.41 35.06
N LYS A 495 37.40 10.07 35.92
CA LYS A 495 37.01 10.33 37.31
C LYS A 495 36.37 11.72 37.42
N ALA A 496 35.10 11.74 37.83
CA ALA A 496 34.39 12.98 38.11
C ALA A 496 34.79 13.61 39.46
N LYS A 497 34.55 14.92 39.59
CA LYS A 497 34.89 15.70 40.80
C LYS A 497 34.12 15.29 42.06
N ASP A 498 32.92 14.74 41.92
CA ASP A 498 32.14 14.14 43.01
C ASP A 498 32.69 12.77 43.48
N GLY A 499 33.73 12.28 42.82
CA GLY A 499 34.35 10.98 43.07
C GLY A 499 33.69 9.82 42.32
N ALA A 500 32.65 10.08 41.52
CA ALA A 500 32.05 9.07 40.66
C ALA A 500 33.00 8.69 39.51
N GLN A 501 32.91 7.43 39.08
CA GLN A 501 33.68 6.92 37.94
C GLN A 501 32.77 6.82 36.73
N TRP A 502 33.15 7.47 35.63
CA TRP A 502 32.41 7.47 34.38
C TRP A 502 33.12 6.57 33.38
N PHE A 503 32.33 5.83 32.61
CA PHE A 503 32.82 4.87 31.64
C PHE A 503 32.13 5.14 30.31
N ALA A 504 32.93 5.46 29.29
CA ALA A 504 32.50 5.48 27.91
C ALA A 504 32.73 4.10 27.31
N SER A 505 31.66 3.47 26.81
CA SER A 505 31.72 2.16 26.18
C SER A 505 31.06 2.18 24.82
N SER A 506 31.32 1.18 23.98
CA SER A 506 30.89 1.18 22.56
C SER A 506 29.36 1.27 22.38
N TYR A 507 28.58 0.78 23.34
CA TYR A 507 27.11 0.79 23.30
C TYR A 507 26.45 1.68 24.36
N GLY A 508 27.20 2.58 25.01
CA GLY A 508 26.61 3.48 25.99
C GLY A 508 27.61 4.09 26.95
N VAL A 509 27.12 5.06 27.73
CA VAL A 509 27.87 5.67 28.83
C VAL A 509 27.18 5.30 30.14
N TYR A 510 27.99 4.97 31.14
CA TYR A 510 27.49 4.69 32.47
C TYR A 510 28.43 5.24 33.52
N ARG A 511 27.91 5.43 34.73
CA ARG A 511 28.67 5.90 35.88
C ARG A 511 28.49 5.02 37.10
N ILE A 512 29.46 5.09 38.00
CA ILE A 512 29.45 4.43 39.30
C ILE A 512 29.63 5.53 40.35
N PRO A 513 28.56 5.88 41.10
CA PRO A 513 28.66 6.88 42.15
C PRO A 513 29.68 6.50 43.22
N TYR A 514 30.31 7.50 43.85
CA TYR A 514 31.29 7.26 44.89
C TYR A 514 30.70 6.42 46.04
N GLY A 515 31.41 5.35 46.42
CA GLY A 515 30.98 4.42 47.48
C GLY A 515 29.86 3.45 47.08
N SER A 516 29.38 3.48 45.84
CA SER A 516 28.43 2.52 45.28
C SER A 516 29.13 1.51 44.37
N SER A 517 28.60 0.28 44.30
CA SER A 517 28.97 -0.70 43.27
C SER A 517 27.92 -0.83 42.17
N VAL A 518 26.87 0.00 42.21
CA VAL A 518 25.75 -0.04 41.26
C VAL A 518 26.06 0.85 40.07
N VAL A 519 26.00 0.26 38.88
CA VAL A 519 26.15 0.95 37.61
C VAL A 519 24.86 1.70 37.27
N GLN A 520 24.97 3.01 37.04
CA GLN A 520 23.89 3.87 36.56
C GLN A 520 24.13 4.21 35.09
N GLU A 521 23.14 3.92 34.24
CA GLU A 521 23.18 4.22 32.82
C GLU A 521 22.85 5.69 32.57
N ILE A 522 23.56 6.31 31.63
CA ILE A 522 23.36 7.69 31.22
C ILE A 522 22.61 7.68 29.90
N ASN A 523 21.46 8.38 29.85
CA ASN A 523 20.72 8.54 28.62
C ASN A 523 21.50 9.43 27.66
N LEU A 524 21.78 8.92 26.46
CA LEU A 524 22.48 9.66 25.41
C LEU A 524 21.50 10.51 24.60
N VAL A 525 22.04 11.45 23.81
CA VAL A 525 21.27 12.33 22.92
C VAL A 525 20.47 11.51 21.88
N GLU A 526 21.05 10.41 21.39
CA GLU A 526 20.43 9.47 20.45
C GLU A 526 20.87 8.03 20.80
N ASP A 527 20.04 7.04 20.50
CA ASP A 527 20.28 5.61 20.83
C ASP A 527 21.49 4.98 20.11
N ASN A 528 21.99 5.60 19.03
CA ASN A 528 23.06 5.06 18.17
C ASN A 528 24.34 5.91 18.19
N ILE A 529 24.62 6.57 19.31
CA ILE A 529 25.86 7.33 19.50
C ILE A 529 26.97 6.39 19.96
N SER A 530 28.16 6.55 19.37
CA SER A 530 29.38 5.86 19.81
C SER A 530 30.21 6.83 20.65
N PRO A 531 30.33 6.61 21.97
CA PRO A 531 31.22 7.37 22.84
C PRO A 531 32.68 7.24 22.37
N SER A 532 33.39 8.36 22.33
CA SER A 532 34.80 8.41 21.96
C SER A 532 35.69 8.72 23.16
N CYS A 533 35.32 9.69 24.00
CA CYS A 533 36.15 10.07 25.15
C CYS A 533 35.35 10.87 26.19
N LEU A 534 35.87 10.97 27.42
CA LEU A 534 35.28 11.67 28.56
C LEU A 534 36.27 12.67 29.15
N ILE A 535 35.76 13.82 29.58
CA ILE A 535 36.55 14.85 30.27
C ILE A 535 35.77 15.33 31.47
N SER A 536 36.32 15.22 32.68
CA SER A 536 35.69 15.81 33.86
C SER A 536 35.99 17.31 33.95
N ASP A 537 34.95 18.09 34.24
CA ASP A 537 35.02 19.50 34.60
C ASP A 537 34.52 19.69 36.05
N ASP A 538 34.58 20.92 36.56
CA ASP A 538 34.23 21.23 37.94
C ASP A 538 32.75 20.96 38.29
N ASN A 539 31.86 21.11 37.30
CA ASN A 539 30.41 21.02 37.49
C ASN A 539 29.75 19.86 36.72
N GLY A 540 30.52 19.08 35.97
CA GLY A 540 29.97 18.07 35.07
C GLY A 540 31.03 17.31 34.28
N VAL A 541 30.58 16.52 33.30
CA VAL A 541 31.44 15.70 32.44
C VAL A 541 31.10 15.97 30.98
N TRP A 542 32.13 16.26 30.20
CA TRP A 542 32.04 16.35 28.75
C TRP A 542 32.23 14.98 28.12
N LEU A 543 31.40 14.65 27.15
CA LEU A 543 31.44 13.44 26.36
C LEU A 543 31.73 13.81 24.90
N GLY A 544 32.88 13.40 24.39
CA GLY A 544 33.15 13.34 22.96
C GLY A 544 32.54 12.07 22.35
N SER A 545 31.87 12.19 21.22
CA SER A 545 31.16 11.08 20.58
C SER A 545 31.16 11.16 19.05
N SER A 546 30.63 10.13 18.38
CA SER A 546 30.42 10.10 16.93
C SER A 546 29.56 11.24 16.38
N LYS A 547 28.69 11.85 17.21
CA LYS A 547 27.80 12.94 16.81
C LYS A 547 28.30 14.33 17.20
N GLY A 548 29.39 14.41 17.97
CA GLY A 548 29.93 15.65 18.49
C GLY A 548 30.15 15.57 20.00
N ILE A 549 30.02 16.71 20.68
CA ILE A 549 30.35 16.87 22.10
C ILE A 549 29.07 17.13 22.89
N SER A 550 28.93 16.45 24.04
CA SER A 550 27.79 16.59 24.94
C SER A 550 28.27 16.92 26.36
N TYR A 551 27.55 17.76 27.09
CA TYR A 551 27.86 18.12 28.47
C TYR A 551 26.78 17.59 29.42
N TYR A 552 27.19 16.77 30.37
CA TYR A 552 26.34 16.18 31.39
C TYR A 552 26.64 16.77 32.76
N GLY A 553 25.60 17.00 33.55
CA GLY A 553 25.75 17.37 34.96
C GLY A 553 26.29 16.19 35.78
N LEU A 554 26.81 16.50 36.97
CA LEU A 554 27.23 15.47 37.94
C LEU A 554 26.07 14.57 38.41
N ASP A 555 24.82 14.87 38.07
CA ASP A 555 23.64 14.04 38.32
C ASP A 555 23.34 13.06 37.16
N GLY A 556 24.02 13.22 36.02
CA GLY A 556 23.84 12.41 34.81
C GLY A 556 22.83 12.99 33.82
N GLN A 557 22.29 14.19 34.07
CA GLN A 557 21.39 14.86 33.14
C GLN A 557 22.16 15.58 32.04
N LEU A 558 21.65 15.49 30.81
CA LEU A 558 22.22 16.17 29.66
C LEU A 558 21.84 17.66 29.68
N HIS A 559 22.83 18.54 29.73
CA HIS A 559 22.61 19.98 29.71
C HIS A 559 22.78 20.59 28.31
N LYS A 560 23.72 20.06 27.52
CA LYS A 560 24.06 20.65 26.21
C LYS A 560 24.62 19.63 25.24
N HIS A 561 24.27 19.75 23.97
CA HIS A 561 24.86 18.97 22.88
C HIS A 561 25.25 19.89 21.71
N ILE A 562 26.44 19.67 21.16
CA ILE A 562 26.97 20.39 20.00
C ILE A 562 27.51 19.35 19.03
N GLY A 563 27.02 19.38 17.79
CA GLY A 563 27.34 18.39 16.77
C GLY A 563 27.35 18.99 15.38
N SER A 564 27.41 18.16 14.35
CA SER A 564 27.33 18.61 12.95
C SER A 564 25.92 19.17 12.64
N PRO A 565 25.78 20.32 11.95
CA PRO A 565 26.82 21.09 11.24
C PRO A 565 27.36 22.32 12.01
N PHE A 566 27.40 22.28 13.34
CA PHE A 566 27.81 23.40 14.20
C PHE A 566 29.30 23.32 14.59
N GLY A 567 30.18 23.25 13.61
CA GLY A 567 31.65 23.29 13.80
C GLY A 567 32.35 21.94 13.99
N LEU A 568 31.63 20.90 14.41
CA LEU A 568 32.14 19.53 14.53
C LEU A 568 31.74 18.65 13.34
N ILE A 569 32.57 17.66 13.01
CA ILE A 569 32.31 16.69 11.95
C ILE A 569 31.85 15.37 12.58
N THR A 570 30.94 14.65 11.91
CA THR A 570 30.48 13.32 12.36
C THR A 570 31.62 12.30 12.28
N ASN A 571 31.78 11.48 13.32
CA ASN A 571 32.87 10.48 13.46
C ASN A 571 34.28 11.10 13.39
N GLU A 572 34.41 12.34 13.84
CA GLU A 572 35.69 13.05 13.82
C GLU A 572 36.61 12.66 14.99
N LEU A 573 36.04 12.57 16.19
CA LEU A 573 36.80 12.50 17.44
C LEU A 573 37.42 11.11 17.63
N ALA A 574 38.72 11.11 17.96
CA ALA A 574 39.48 9.90 18.25
C ALA A 574 39.12 9.33 19.64
N ALA A 575 39.20 8.00 19.73
CA ALA A 575 38.88 7.27 20.95
C ALA A 575 39.95 7.48 22.03
N GLY A 576 39.56 7.84 23.26
CA GLY A 576 40.46 8.04 24.41
C GLY A 576 41.45 9.21 24.29
N ALA A 577 41.38 9.98 23.20
CA ALA A 577 42.33 11.06 22.93
C ALA A 577 41.72 12.42 23.26
N CYS A 578 41.40 12.70 24.52
CA CYS A 578 40.96 14.03 24.91
C CYS A 578 41.30 14.37 26.36
N ASP A 579 41.43 15.66 26.64
CA ASP A 579 41.89 16.15 27.93
C ASP A 579 41.52 17.63 28.13
N LEU A 580 41.63 18.10 29.37
CA LEU A 580 41.31 19.46 29.82
C LEU A 580 42.55 20.18 30.30
N PHE A 581 42.71 21.43 29.87
CA PHE A 581 43.61 22.37 30.53
C PHE A 581 42.82 23.42 31.29
N TYR A 582 43.03 23.51 32.60
CA TYR A 582 42.49 24.59 33.41
C TYR A 582 43.52 25.70 33.56
N SER A 583 43.17 26.92 33.12
CA SER A 583 43.99 28.11 33.34
C SER A 583 43.53 28.84 34.60
N GLU A 584 44.39 28.91 35.61
CA GLU A 584 44.12 29.69 36.82
C GLU A 584 43.98 31.20 36.52
N ASP A 585 44.75 31.69 35.55
CA ASP A 585 44.81 33.11 35.19
C ASP A 585 43.53 33.59 34.50
N SER A 586 43.01 32.80 33.55
CA SER A 586 41.82 33.16 32.76
C SER A 586 40.51 32.58 33.31
N GLN A 587 40.58 31.76 34.38
CA GLN A 587 39.45 30.98 34.91
C GLN A 587 38.67 30.26 33.81
N SER A 588 39.38 29.79 32.79
CA SER A 588 38.80 29.14 31.63
C SER A 588 39.43 27.77 31.42
N SER A 589 38.60 26.79 31.10
CA SER A 589 39.06 25.44 30.80
C SER A 589 39.06 25.24 29.29
N ARG A 590 40.23 24.94 28.71
CA ARG A 590 40.40 24.61 27.29
C ARG A 590 40.24 23.12 27.11
N LEU A 591 39.21 22.71 26.38
CA LEU A 591 38.95 21.33 25.99
C LEU A 591 39.77 21.02 24.76
N VAL A 592 40.46 19.88 24.75
CA VAL A 592 41.27 19.43 23.62
C VAL A 592 40.89 18.02 23.24
N PHE A 593 40.60 17.81 21.96
CA PHE A 593 40.20 16.54 21.41
C PHE A 593 41.11 16.15 20.23
N GLY A 594 41.56 14.92 20.22
CA GLY A 594 42.13 14.27 19.05
C GLY A 594 41.06 14.06 18.00
N SER A 595 41.40 14.37 16.75
CA SER A 595 40.54 14.24 15.59
C SER A 595 41.25 13.42 14.53
N LYS A 596 40.47 12.75 13.67
CA LYS A 596 40.96 12.11 12.44
C LYS A 596 41.81 13.04 11.57
N TYR A 597 41.59 14.36 11.68
CA TYR A 597 42.24 15.40 10.89
C TYR A 597 43.30 16.19 11.67
N GLY A 598 43.58 15.84 12.93
CA GLY A 598 44.56 16.52 13.77
C GLY A 598 44.03 16.75 15.19
N VAL A 599 44.03 18.00 15.65
CA VAL A 599 43.54 18.38 16.97
C VAL A 599 42.42 19.41 16.84
N VAL A 600 41.35 19.23 17.62
CA VAL A 600 40.26 20.19 17.78
C VAL A 600 40.29 20.71 19.21
N SER A 601 40.21 22.02 19.39
CA SER A 601 40.16 22.63 20.72
C SER A 601 39.08 23.70 20.81
N ALA A 602 38.51 23.85 22.00
CA ALA A 602 37.48 24.83 22.29
C ALA A 602 37.51 25.26 23.75
N LEU A 603 36.99 26.44 24.05
CA LEU A 603 36.88 26.94 25.42
C LEU A 603 35.54 26.49 26.03
N SER A 604 35.61 25.78 27.16
CA SER A 604 34.44 25.23 27.86
C SER A 604 33.41 26.30 28.25
N ASN A 605 33.87 27.44 28.79
CA ASN A 605 33.01 28.55 29.21
C ASN A 605 32.25 29.18 28.04
N GLU A 606 32.91 29.39 26.90
CA GLU A 606 32.30 29.85 25.66
C GLU A 606 31.30 28.82 25.13
N LEU A 607 31.67 27.53 25.15
CA LEU A 607 30.78 26.45 24.74
C LEU A 607 29.57 26.29 25.63
N LEU A 608 29.61 26.62 26.92
CA LEU A 608 28.45 26.54 27.82
C LEU A 608 27.50 27.72 27.63
N VAL A 609 28.03 28.94 27.48
CA VAL A 609 27.24 30.18 27.36
C VAL A 609 26.70 30.41 25.95
N SER A 610 27.40 29.95 24.92
CA SER A 610 27.03 30.18 23.53
C SER A 610 25.66 29.58 23.19
N THR A 611 24.85 30.25 22.37
CA THR A 611 23.58 29.66 21.90
C THR A 611 23.81 29.03 20.54
N THR A 612 23.47 27.75 20.38
CA THR A 612 23.50 27.10 19.06
C THR A 612 22.53 27.79 18.11
N PRO A 613 22.84 27.85 16.80
CA PRO A 613 21.98 28.45 15.77
C PRO A 613 20.55 27.89 15.84
N HIS A 614 19.56 28.74 15.60
CA HIS A 614 18.14 28.34 15.65
C HIS A 614 17.85 27.36 14.51
N SER A 615 17.24 26.22 14.82
CA SER A 615 16.75 25.30 13.80
C SER A 615 15.26 25.48 13.64
N ARG A 616 14.76 25.60 12.42
CA ARG A 616 13.32 25.75 12.15
C ARG A 616 12.78 24.44 11.60
N ALA A 617 11.64 23.99 12.13
CA ALA A 617 10.88 22.90 11.51
C ALA A 617 10.20 23.44 10.25
N LEU A 618 10.52 22.89 9.10
CA LEU A 618 10.06 23.35 7.81
C LEU A 618 8.97 22.43 7.31
N LEU A 619 7.82 22.99 6.94
CA LEU A 619 6.81 22.24 6.21
C LEU A 619 7.25 22.16 4.74
N SER A 620 7.92 21.08 4.38
CA SER A 620 8.58 20.99 3.07
C SER A 620 7.61 20.64 1.95
N LYS A 621 6.63 19.77 2.23
CA LYS A 621 5.64 19.34 1.26
C LYS A 621 4.32 18.99 1.94
N ILE A 622 3.22 19.49 1.39
CA ILE A 622 1.86 19.08 1.73
C ILE A 622 1.30 18.26 0.59
N SER A 623 0.80 17.07 0.90
CA SER A 623 0.10 16.21 -0.06
C SER A 623 -1.28 15.81 0.43
N VAL A 624 -2.25 15.82 -0.47
CA VAL A 624 -3.62 15.32 -0.25
C VAL A 624 -3.85 14.18 -1.22
N ASP A 625 -4.22 13.00 -0.72
CA ASP A 625 -4.42 11.77 -1.52
C ASP A 625 -3.24 11.48 -2.47
N GLN A 626 -2.02 11.65 -1.96
CA GLN A 626 -0.73 11.52 -2.65
C GLN A 626 -0.42 12.59 -3.71
N GLN A 627 -1.34 13.49 -4.03
CA GLN A 627 -1.08 14.64 -4.90
C GLN A 627 -0.44 15.78 -4.12
N THR A 628 0.52 16.48 -4.73
CA THR A 628 1.26 17.55 -4.06
C THR A 628 0.50 18.86 -4.23
N VAL A 629 0.09 19.47 -3.12
CA VAL A 629 -0.66 20.73 -3.14
C VAL A 629 0.27 21.93 -2.98
N SER A 630 1.24 21.80 -2.06
CA SER A 630 2.23 22.86 -1.80
C SER A 630 3.61 22.27 -1.56
N VAL A 631 4.63 23.00 -2.00
CA VAL A 631 6.06 22.72 -1.78
C VAL A 631 6.75 24.01 -1.38
N GLY A 632 7.53 23.97 -0.30
CA GLY A 632 8.40 25.07 0.08
C GLY A 632 7.79 26.08 1.04
N GLY A 633 7.53 25.64 2.28
CA GLY A 633 7.64 26.45 3.49
C GLY A 633 6.59 27.53 3.77
N LYS A 634 5.98 28.16 2.77
CA LYS A 634 4.92 29.14 3.01
C LYS A 634 3.68 28.42 3.55
N THR A 635 3.01 29.02 4.54
CA THR A 635 1.67 28.59 4.96
C THR A 635 0.77 28.64 3.74
N ALA A 636 0.44 27.47 3.21
CA ALA A 636 -0.43 27.37 2.05
C ALA A 636 -1.85 27.71 2.49
N GLU A 637 -2.50 28.63 1.79
CA GLU A 637 -3.96 28.71 1.84
C GLU A 637 -4.48 27.46 1.15
N LEU A 638 -4.92 26.50 1.95
CA LEU A 638 -5.47 25.24 1.46
C LEU A 638 -6.97 25.46 1.24
N ASP A 639 -7.45 25.18 0.01
CA ASP A 639 -8.87 25.05 -0.27
C ASP A 639 -9.51 23.96 0.62
N GLU A 640 -10.83 24.02 0.80
CA GLU A 640 -11.58 23.03 1.58
C GLU A 640 -11.28 21.59 1.12
N ILE A 641 -10.73 20.79 2.03
CA ILE A 641 -10.28 19.42 1.72
C ILE A 641 -11.46 18.46 1.83
N PRO A 642 -11.67 17.54 0.87
CA PRO A 642 -12.76 16.58 0.94
C PRO A 642 -12.68 15.67 2.18
N TYR A 643 -13.84 15.41 2.80
CA TYR A 643 -13.91 14.46 3.91
C TYR A 643 -13.45 13.07 3.50
N GLY A 644 -12.56 12.50 4.31
CA GLY A 644 -11.99 11.16 4.10
C GLY A 644 -10.68 11.14 3.31
N SER A 645 -10.20 12.29 2.80
CA SER A 645 -8.89 12.39 2.18
C SER A 645 -7.75 12.14 3.19
N SER A 646 -6.66 11.56 2.70
CA SER A 646 -5.42 11.35 3.47
C SER A 646 -4.49 12.55 3.29
N MET A 647 -4.05 13.15 4.38
CA MET A 647 -3.12 14.27 4.36
C MET A 647 -1.72 13.82 4.79
N GLY A 648 -0.73 14.06 3.93
CA GLY A 648 0.68 13.85 4.22
C GLY A 648 1.41 15.18 4.36
N PHE A 649 1.98 15.41 5.53
CA PHE A 649 2.84 16.55 5.85
C PHE A 649 4.28 16.07 5.96
N LYS A 650 5.09 16.44 4.96
CA LYS A 650 6.53 16.18 5.03
C LYS A 650 7.22 17.37 5.68
N LEU A 651 8.06 17.06 6.63
CA LEU A 651 8.76 18.01 7.47
C LEU A 651 10.27 17.85 7.28
N GLY A 652 10.94 18.98 7.18
CA GLY A 652 12.39 19.11 7.15
C GLY A 652 12.87 19.98 8.30
N ILE A 653 14.18 20.02 8.51
CA ILE A 653 14.81 20.90 9.49
C ILE A 653 16.06 21.47 8.85
N LEU A 654 16.26 22.78 8.93
CA LEU A 654 17.51 23.42 8.54
C LEU A 654 18.11 24.18 9.71
N PRO A 655 19.45 24.19 9.85
CA PRO A 655 20.45 23.54 8.98
C PRO A 655 20.74 22.07 9.36
N ALA A 656 20.10 21.55 10.41
CA ALA A 656 20.35 20.21 10.93
C ALA A 656 20.01 19.10 9.92
N THR A 657 20.87 18.07 9.82
CA THR A 657 20.70 16.96 8.88
C THR A 657 20.07 15.71 9.51
N PHE A 658 19.93 15.68 10.83
CA PHE A 658 19.30 14.58 11.55
C PHE A 658 17.79 14.80 11.67
N ALA A 659 17.03 13.70 11.78
CA ALA A 659 15.59 13.74 12.00
C ALA A 659 15.31 13.57 13.51
N PRO A 660 15.17 14.65 14.29
CA PRO A 660 14.72 14.51 15.66
C PRO A 660 13.33 13.89 15.69
N ALA A 661 13.03 13.19 16.78
CA ALA A 661 11.66 12.92 17.14
C ALA A 661 10.90 14.26 17.19
N MET A 662 9.72 14.28 16.58
CA MET A 662 8.88 15.46 16.52
C MET A 662 7.58 15.25 17.28
N GLU A 663 7.09 16.32 17.88
CA GLU A 663 5.78 16.37 18.51
C GLU A 663 4.84 17.16 17.59
N TYR A 664 3.62 16.66 17.42
CA TYR A 664 2.54 17.40 16.78
C TYR A 664 1.32 17.48 17.71
N ARG A 665 0.50 18.52 17.50
CA ARG A 665 -0.85 18.61 18.05
C ARG A 665 -1.82 19.18 17.02
N LEU A 666 -3.06 18.74 17.09
CA LEU A 666 -4.17 19.26 16.30
C LEU A 666 -5.03 20.12 17.23
N ASN A 667 -4.99 21.45 17.02
CA ASN A 667 -5.62 22.44 17.89
C ASN A 667 -4.98 22.56 19.29
N ASP A 668 -5.23 23.68 19.97
CA ASP A 668 -4.59 23.99 21.25
C ASP A 668 -5.02 23.07 22.41
N ASP A 669 -6.20 22.44 22.30
CA ASP A 669 -6.82 21.65 23.36
C ASP A 669 -6.34 20.19 23.42
N GLU A 670 -5.60 19.71 22.40
CA GLU A 670 -5.10 18.34 22.35
C GLU A 670 -3.67 18.20 22.92
N PRO A 671 -3.35 17.06 23.57
CA PRO A 671 -1.99 16.78 24.04
C PRO A 671 -1.03 16.53 22.87
N TRP A 672 0.24 16.90 23.07
CA TRP A 672 1.30 16.63 22.10
C TRP A 672 1.51 15.12 21.90
N SER A 673 1.63 14.71 20.64
CA SER A 673 1.89 13.34 20.23
C SER A 673 3.22 13.24 19.49
N GLU A 674 4.05 12.26 19.84
CA GLU A 674 5.36 12.04 19.23
C GLU A 674 5.28 11.19 17.95
N PHE A 675 6.12 11.52 16.96
CA PHE A 675 6.30 10.75 15.74
C PHE A 675 7.74 10.86 15.22
N GLU A 676 8.15 9.85 14.46
CA GLU A 676 9.50 9.74 13.90
C GLU A 676 9.49 9.76 12.36
N GLY A 677 10.62 10.14 11.75
CA GLY A 677 10.85 9.96 10.31
C GLY A 677 10.53 11.16 9.39
N GLY A 678 9.90 12.21 9.93
CA GLY A 678 9.67 13.48 9.23
C GLY A 678 8.55 13.45 8.19
N LEU A 679 7.70 12.43 8.18
CA LEU A 679 6.45 12.40 7.41
C LEU A 679 5.31 12.11 8.38
N LEU A 680 4.45 13.09 8.59
CA LEU A 680 3.23 12.95 9.36
C LEU A 680 2.08 12.68 8.40
N THR A 681 1.39 11.54 8.58
CA THR A 681 0.20 11.19 7.82
C THR A 681 -1.02 11.24 8.73
N LEU A 682 -1.99 12.08 8.37
CA LEU A 682 -3.26 12.22 9.06
C LEU A 682 -4.37 11.67 8.16
N ASP A 683 -5.04 10.62 8.62
CA ASP A 683 -6.11 9.94 7.89
C ASP A 683 -7.45 10.11 8.62
N HIS A 684 -8.53 10.20 7.85
CA HIS A 684 -9.92 10.19 8.36
C HIS A 684 -10.23 11.24 9.43
N LEU A 685 -9.71 12.45 9.27
CA LEU A 685 -10.06 13.58 10.12
C LEU A 685 -11.55 13.95 9.96
N LEU A 686 -12.19 14.32 11.08
CA LEU A 686 -13.60 14.73 11.10
C LEU A 686 -13.78 16.10 10.42
N PRO A 687 -14.97 16.44 9.88
CA PRO A 687 -15.21 17.77 9.33
C PRO A 687 -15.00 18.87 10.37
N GLY A 688 -14.32 19.94 10.00
CA GLY A 688 -13.97 21.05 10.90
C GLY A 688 -12.67 21.76 10.52
N ASP A 689 -12.39 22.82 11.27
CA ASP A 689 -11.17 23.62 11.14
C ASP A 689 -10.09 23.07 12.07
N TYR A 690 -8.88 22.86 11.52
CA TYR A 690 -7.74 22.35 12.26
C TYR A 690 -6.54 23.28 12.09
N THR A 691 -5.80 23.47 13.19
CA THR A 691 -4.46 24.06 13.19
C THR A 691 -3.47 23.00 13.62
N LEU A 692 -2.69 22.50 12.66
CA LEU A 692 -1.57 21.62 12.93
C LEU A 692 -0.41 22.45 13.45
N GLU A 693 0.04 22.14 14.66
CA GLU A 693 1.30 22.66 15.17
C GLU A 693 2.32 21.54 15.27
N VAL A 694 3.51 21.82 14.75
CA VAL A 694 4.63 20.90 14.83
C VAL A 694 5.80 21.59 15.49
N LYS A 695 6.42 20.89 16.42
CA LYS A 695 7.70 21.26 17.03
C LYS A 695 8.49 19.97 17.24
N PRO A 696 9.82 20.01 17.29
CA PRO A 696 10.57 18.86 17.75
C PRO A 696 10.36 18.62 19.24
N VAL A 697 10.63 17.39 19.69
CA VAL A 697 10.49 16.98 21.09
C VAL A 697 11.20 17.97 22.01
N LYS A 698 10.61 18.25 23.17
CA LYS A 698 11.09 19.28 24.13
C LYS A 698 12.56 19.12 24.56
N ASP A 699 13.10 17.90 24.49
CA ASP A 699 14.50 17.57 24.78
C ASP A 699 15.45 17.75 23.58
N SER A 700 15.02 18.36 22.48
CA SER A 700 15.80 18.40 21.24
C SER A 700 17.06 19.27 21.29
N HIS A 701 17.52 19.77 22.44
CA HIS A 701 18.77 20.53 22.73
C HIS A 701 19.08 21.77 21.85
N TYR A 702 18.37 21.96 20.75
CA TYR A 702 18.43 23.11 19.87
C TYR A 702 17.19 23.98 20.10
N ARG A 703 17.28 25.27 19.77
CA ARG A 703 16.15 26.18 19.87
C ARG A 703 15.29 26.08 18.61
N PHE A 704 14.04 25.69 18.80
CA PHE A 704 13.09 25.53 17.70
C PHE A 704 11.94 26.52 17.77
N VAL A 705 11.51 26.93 16.59
CA VAL A 705 10.28 27.71 16.38
C VAL A 705 9.22 26.72 15.89
N SER A 706 8.05 26.71 16.53
CA SER A 706 6.93 25.88 16.09
C SER A 706 6.42 26.37 14.73
N THR A 707 6.04 25.43 13.88
CA THR A 707 5.44 25.73 12.58
C THR A 707 3.98 25.35 12.64
N ASN A 708 3.14 26.33 12.29
CA ASN A 708 1.70 26.23 12.37
C ASN A 708 1.12 26.22 10.95
N GLN A 709 0.20 25.30 10.67
CA GLN A 709 -0.51 25.21 9.40
C GLN A 709 -2.00 25.02 9.67
N SER A 710 -2.83 25.95 9.18
CA SER A 710 -4.29 25.85 9.23
C SER A 710 -4.85 25.17 7.98
N PHE A 711 -5.89 24.36 8.14
CA PHE A 711 -6.67 23.78 7.04
C PHE A 711 -8.09 23.45 7.51
N SER A 712 -9.03 23.34 6.56
CA SER A 712 -10.43 23.01 6.84
C SER A 712 -10.86 21.77 6.06
N ILE A 713 -11.66 20.91 6.70
CA ILE A 713 -12.19 19.68 6.11
C ILE A 713 -13.68 19.87 5.84
N ALA A 714 -14.04 19.76 4.56
CA ALA A 714 -15.40 19.96 4.07
C ALA A 714 -16.38 18.95 4.70
N GLU A 715 -17.54 19.43 5.13
CA GLU A 715 -18.62 18.56 5.57
C GLU A 715 -19.24 17.86 4.34
N PRO A 716 -19.24 16.52 4.26
CA PRO A 716 -19.80 15.84 3.11
C PRO A 716 -21.32 16.01 3.08
N TRP A 717 -21.88 16.10 1.87
CA TRP A 717 -23.31 16.37 1.67
C TRP A 717 -24.24 15.42 2.45
N TYR A 718 -23.83 14.17 2.66
CA TYR A 718 -24.63 13.15 3.35
C TYR A 718 -24.63 13.28 4.89
N LEU A 719 -23.69 14.02 5.48
CA LEU A 719 -23.69 14.35 6.91
C LEU A 719 -24.56 15.58 7.22
N THR A 720 -24.94 16.35 6.19
CA THR A 720 -25.81 17.51 6.38
C THR A 720 -27.18 17.13 6.94
N ASN A 721 -27.74 18.00 7.79
CA ASN A 721 -29.07 17.83 8.36
C ASN A 721 -30.17 17.62 7.28
N TRP A 722 -30.01 18.25 6.11
CA TRP A 722 -30.93 18.11 4.99
C TRP A 722 -30.85 16.73 4.32
N ALA A 723 -29.66 16.17 4.15
CA ALA A 723 -29.51 14.82 3.60
C ALA A 723 -30.03 13.76 4.56
N VAL A 724 -29.80 13.91 5.87
CA VAL A 724 -30.39 13.04 6.89
C VAL A 724 -31.91 13.13 6.85
N ALA A 725 -32.49 14.34 6.78
CA ALA A 725 -33.93 14.53 6.66
C ALA A 725 -34.50 13.91 5.37
N SER A 726 -33.81 14.09 4.23
CA SER A 726 -34.20 13.51 2.94
C SER A 726 -34.10 11.99 2.94
N SER A 727 -33.04 11.42 3.51
CA SER A 727 -32.86 9.97 3.68
C SER A 727 -33.93 9.38 4.59
N LEU A 728 -34.27 10.06 5.69
CA LEU A 728 -35.38 9.67 6.58
C LEU A 728 -36.72 9.73 5.84
N MET A 729 -36.95 10.77 5.04
CA MET A 729 -38.17 10.91 4.24
C MET A 729 -38.26 9.85 3.15
N LEU A 730 -37.14 9.50 2.51
CA LEU A 730 -37.03 8.43 1.52
C LEU A 730 -37.21 7.06 2.18
N LEU A 731 -36.66 6.83 3.37
CA LEU A 731 -36.89 5.61 4.15
C LEU A 731 -38.37 5.47 4.53
N ILE A 732 -39.01 6.55 5.01
CA ILE A 732 -40.45 6.57 5.27
C ILE A 732 -41.22 6.34 3.97
N GLY A 733 -40.78 6.91 2.85
CA GLY A 733 -41.33 6.68 1.51
C GLY A 733 -41.22 5.22 1.07
N VAL A 734 -40.06 4.59 1.24
CA VAL A 734 -39.82 3.18 0.92
C VAL A 734 -40.63 2.27 1.84
N VAL A 735 -40.69 2.56 3.14
CA VAL A 735 -41.52 1.82 4.09
C VAL A 735 -43.00 1.98 3.74
N THR A 736 -43.47 3.18 3.42
CA THR A 736 -44.85 3.40 3.00
C THR A 736 -45.17 2.74 1.66
N ILE A 737 -44.24 2.75 0.69
CA ILE A 737 -44.36 2.02 -0.58
C ILE A 737 -44.37 0.51 -0.32
N LEU A 738 -43.49 -0.02 0.53
CA LEU A 738 -43.46 -1.44 0.89
C LEU A 738 -44.72 -1.84 1.64
N VAL A 739 -45.24 -1.01 2.54
CA VAL A 739 -46.52 -1.23 3.23
C VAL A 739 -47.67 -1.15 2.23
N PHE A 740 -47.64 -0.20 1.29
CA PHE A 740 -48.64 -0.06 0.23
C PHE A 740 -48.61 -1.24 -0.74
N TRP A 741 -47.42 -1.68 -1.17
CA TRP A 741 -47.21 -2.87 -1.99
C TRP A 741 -47.61 -4.12 -1.26
N ARG A 742 -47.23 -4.28 0.01
CA ARG A 742 -47.66 -5.40 0.86
C ARG A 742 -49.17 -5.39 1.02
N SER A 743 -49.79 -4.23 1.24
CA SER A 743 -51.24 -4.10 1.36
C SER A 743 -51.94 -4.44 0.03
N ARG A 744 -51.42 -3.93 -1.09
CA ARG A 744 -51.93 -4.22 -2.43
C ARG A 744 -51.73 -5.68 -2.82
N TYR A 745 -50.59 -6.26 -2.46
CA TYR A 745 -50.28 -7.66 -2.67
C TYR A 745 -51.18 -8.55 -1.80
N VAL A 746 -51.36 -8.24 -0.52
CA VAL A 746 -52.25 -8.98 0.37
C VAL A 746 -53.70 -8.85 -0.07
N THR A 747 -54.14 -7.68 -0.51
CA THR A 747 -55.51 -7.51 -1.05
C THR A 747 -55.68 -8.21 -2.39
N PHE A 748 -54.67 -8.20 -3.27
CA PHE A 748 -54.68 -8.96 -4.52
C PHE A 748 -54.64 -10.46 -4.27
N ALA A 749 -53.77 -10.94 -3.38
CA ALA A 749 -53.68 -12.33 -2.95
C ALA A 749 -54.96 -12.78 -2.25
N ASN A 750 -55.60 -11.94 -1.43
CA ASN A 750 -56.89 -12.25 -0.81
C ASN A 750 -58.02 -12.26 -1.85
N ARG A 751 -58.01 -11.38 -2.84
CA ARG A 751 -58.97 -11.43 -3.97
C ARG A 751 -58.72 -12.67 -4.83
N TYR A 752 -57.48 -13.03 -5.06
CA TYR A 752 -57.07 -14.21 -5.82
C TYR A 752 -57.40 -15.51 -5.07
N LEU A 753 -57.16 -15.58 -3.75
CA LEU A 753 -57.61 -16.69 -2.90
C LEU A 753 -59.13 -16.76 -2.83
N LYS A 754 -59.83 -15.63 -2.69
CA LYS A 754 -61.31 -15.62 -2.73
C LYS A 754 -61.83 -16.08 -4.08
N ALA A 755 -61.20 -15.68 -5.18
CA ALA A 755 -61.53 -16.16 -6.52
C ALA A 755 -61.22 -17.65 -6.65
N GLN A 756 -60.08 -18.15 -6.16
CA GLN A 756 -59.74 -19.57 -6.17
C GLN A 756 -60.66 -20.40 -5.29
N VAL A 757 -61.07 -19.91 -4.12
CA VAL A 757 -62.03 -20.58 -3.24
C VAL A 757 -63.42 -20.56 -3.88
N ALA A 758 -63.86 -19.45 -4.46
CA ALA A 758 -65.12 -19.38 -5.19
C ALA A 758 -65.14 -20.33 -6.38
N LEU A 759 -64.08 -20.31 -7.21
CA LEU A 759 -63.91 -21.18 -8.37
C LEU A 759 -63.77 -22.65 -7.95
N LYS A 760 -63.07 -22.97 -6.86
CA LYS A 760 -63.03 -24.33 -6.29
C LYS A 760 -64.36 -24.77 -5.69
N THR A 761 -65.12 -23.88 -5.04
CA THR A 761 -66.45 -24.22 -4.50
C THR A 761 -67.46 -24.41 -5.61
N ASP A 762 -67.35 -23.68 -6.72
CA ASP A 762 -68.19 -23.86 -7.89
C ASP A 762 -67.78 -25.11 -8.68
N GLN A 763 -66.48 -25.37 -8.82
CA GLN A 763 -65.95 -26.64 -9.34
C GLN A 763 -66.41 -27.83 -8.49
N LEU A 764 -66.39 -27.75 -7.16
CA LEU A 764 -66.88 -28.82 -6.28
C LEU A 764 -68.39 -29.03 -6.41
N ARG A 765 -69.19 -27.97 -6.57
CA ARG A 765 -70.64 -28.07 -6.82
C ARG A 765 -70.93 -28.64 -8.20
N HIS A 766 -70.16 -28.27 -9.22
CA HIS A 766 -70.28 -28.80 -10.57
C HIS A 766 -69.83 -30.27 -10.62
N GLN A 767 -68.72 -30.60 -9.96
CA GLN A 767 -68.23 -31.98 -9.81
C GLN A 767 -69.24 -32.83 -9.04
N SER A 768 -69.85 -32.34 -7.96
CA SER A 768 -70.89 -33.05 -7.22
C SER A 768 -72.13 -33.34 -8.07
N ARG A 769 -72.59 -32.38 -8.88
CA ARG A 769 -73.71 -32.59 -9.82
C ARG A 769 -73.37 -33.60 -10.92
N ILE A 770 -72.17 -33.54 -11.48
CA ILE A 770 -71.69 -34.54 -12.46
C ILE A 770 -71.60 -35.92 -11.81
N LEU A 771 -71.04 -36.04 -10.60
CA LEU A 771 -70.87 -37.31 -9.90
C LEU A 771 -72.20 -37.97 -9.57
N LEU A 772 -73.23 -37.19 -9.22
CA LEU A 772 -74.58 -37.71 -8.99
C LEU A 772 -75.23 -38.24 -10.28
N ALA A 773 -75.03 -37.57 -11.41
CA ALA A 773 -75.52 -38.03 -12.72
C ALA A 773 -74.79 -39.29 -13.20
N THR A 774 -73.46 -39.35 -13.07
CA THR A 774 -72.67 -40.53 -13.46
C THR A 774 -72.95 -41.74 -12.57
N ASN A 775 -73.24 -41.55 -11.27
CA ASN A 775 -73.61 -42.64 -10.37
C ASN A 775 -74.96 -43.28 -10.75
N GLN A 776 -75.94 -42.48 -11.18
CA GLN A 776 -77.21 -43.00 -11.71
C GLN A 776 -77.00 -43.80 -13.01
N GLN A 777 -76.09 -43.35 -13.87
CA GLN A 777 -75.76 -44.03 -15.13
C GLN A 777 -75.02 -45.35 -14.91
N LEU A 778 -74.09 -45.42 -13.95
CA LEU A 778 -73.41 -46.66 -13.53
C LEU A 778 -74.38 -47.69 -12.93
N LYS A 779 -75.37 -47.24 -12.14
CA LYS A 779 -76.43 -48.14 -11.64
C LYS A 779 -77.23 -48.79 -12.76
N LYS A 780 -77.52 -48.07 -13.84
CA LYS A 780 -78.25 -48.60 -15.00
C LYS A 780 -77.41 -49.62 -15.78
N GLN A 781 -76.12 -49.36 -15.98
CA GLN A 781 -75.20 -50.31 -16.64
C GLN A 781 -75.02 -51.61 -15.82
N LEU A 782 -74.92 -51.51 -14.50
CA LEU A 782 -74.87 -52.68 -13.61
C LEU A 782 -76.16 -53.52 -13.66
N ALA A 783 -77.33 -52.89 -13.83
CA ALA A 783 -78.59 -53.61 -13.97
C ALA A 783 -78.63 -54.49 -15.24
N VAL A 784 -78.11 -54.00 -16.38
CA VAL A 784 -78.03 -54.77 -17.63
C VAL A 784 -77.09 -55.95 -17.50
N LYS A 785 -75.90 -55.72 -16.91
CA LYS A 785 -74.91 -56.79 -16.70
C LYS A 785 -75.44 -57.86 -15.73
N ASN A 786 -76.12 -57.47 -14.66
CA ASN A 786 -76.72 -58.40 -13.71
C ASN A 786 -77.87 -59.20 -14.33
N ALA A 787 -78.66 -58.62 -15.23
CA ALA A 787 -79.69 -59.34 -15.97
C ALA A 787 -79.09 -60.46 -16.84
N LEU A 788 -78.01 -60.15 -17.58
CA LEU A 788 -77.25 -61.11 -18.40
C LEU A 788 -76.65 -62.25 -17.56
N VAL A 789 -76.06 -61.92 -16.41
CA VAL A 789 -75.51 -62.93 -15.47
C VAL A 789 -76.62 -63.78 -14.86
N SER A 790 -77.76 -63.21 -14.51
CA SER A 790 -78.87 -63.97 -13.93
C SER A 790 -79.53 -64.93 -14.92
N HIS A 791 -79.61 -64.57 -16.21
CA HIS A 791 -80.15 -65.44 -17.24
C HIS A 791 -79.24 -66.65 -17.49
N THR A 792 -77.92 -66.42 -17.57
CA THR A 792 -76.93 -67.50 -17.74
C THR A 792 -76.78 -68.38 -16.49
N ALA A 793 -76.90 -67.80 -15.29
CA ALA A 793 -76.91 -68.55 -14.04
C ALA A 793 -78.16 -69.43 -13.88
N ASN A 794 -79.33 -68.97 -14.34
CA ASN A 794 -80.57 -69.74 -14.26
C ASN A 794 -80.58 -70.96 -15.21
N GLU A 795 -79.97 -70.86 -16.39
CA GLU A 795 -79.74 -72.02 -17.26
C GLU A 795 -78.79 -73.04 -16.61
N LEU A 796 -77.66 -72.58 -16.04
CA LEU A 796 -76.72 -73.45 -15.34
C LEU A 796 -77.33 -74.15 -14.13
N SER A 797 -78.16 -73.44 -13.35
CA SER A 797 -78.82 -74.05 -12.19
C SER A 797 -79.83 -75.12 -12.59
N ALA A 798 -80.52 -74.96 -13.72
CA ALA A 798 -81.47 -75.96 -14.23
C ALA A 798 -80.75 -77.27 -14.59
N GLU A 799 -79.54 -77.19 -15.14
CA GLU A 799 -78.72 -78.37 -15.47
C GLU A 799 -78.08 -79.01 -14.24
N VAL A 800 -77.66 -78.22 -13.25
CA VAL A 800 -77.16 -78.74 -11.97
C VAL A 800 -78.27 -79.46 -11.20
N THR A 801 -79.51 -78.95 -11.21
CA THR A 801 -80.65 -79.65 -10.60
C THR A 801 -80.94 -81.01 -11.26
N HIS A 802 -80.65 -81.15 -12.55
CA HIS A 802 -80.80 -82.43 -13.24
C HIS A 802 -79.72 -83.45 -12.83
N ILE A 803 -78.51 -82.98 -12.50
CA ILE A 803 -77.40 -83.84 -12.04
C ILE A 803 -77.61 -84.28 -10.58
N ALA A 804 -78.12 -83.39 -9.72
CA ALA A 804 -78.39 -83.70 -8.32
C ALA A 804 -79.47 -84.78 -8.12
N ALA A 805 -80.40 -84.96 -9.06
CA ALA A 805 -81.55 -85.85 -8.91
C ALA A 805 -81.25 -87.36 -9.02
N MET A 806 -80.08 -87.79 -9.54
CA MET A 806 -79.79 -89.23 -9.73
C MET A 806 -78.59 -89.78 -8.93
N LEU A 807 -77.98 -88.97 -8.07
CA LEU A 807 -76.88 -89.36 -7.18
C LEU A 807 -77.20 -90.56 -6.25
N PRO A 808 -78.48 -90.87 -5.93
CA PRO A 808 -78.86 -92.06 -5.18
C PRO A 808 -78.34 -93.44 -5.59
N SER A 809 -78.51 -93.76 -6.87
CA SER A 809 -78.53 -95.16 -7.34
C SER A 809 -77.69 -95.40 -8.59
N TRP A 810 -76.87 -94.43 -8.98
CA TRP A 810 -76.03 -94.59 -10.15
C TRP A 810 -74.81 -95.43 -9.78
N ASN A 811 -74.95 -96.75 -9.93
CA ASN A 811 -73.78 -97.57 -10.14
C ASN A 811 -73.54 -97.66 -11.64
N ASP A 812 -72.30 -97.35 -11.92
CA ASP A 812 -71.62 -97.43 -13.18
C ASP A 812 -71.93 -98.78 -13.82
N GLU A 813 -72.43 -98.74 -15.04
CA GLU A 813 -71.94 -99.59 -16.13
C GLU A 813 -72.80 -99.36 -17.38
N ARG A 814 -72.69 -98.14 -17.91
CA ARG A 814 -72.37 -97.83 -19.32
C ARG A 814 -72.73 -96.38 -19.64
N GLY A 815 -71.69 -95.59 -19.93
CA GLY A 815 -71.72 -94.66 -21.05
C GLY A 815 -72.18 -93.23 -20.77
N LYS A 816 -71.22 -92.32 -20.99
CA LYS A 816 -71.30 -90.86 -21.25
C LYS A 816 -71.39 -89.95 -20.01
N SER A 817 -70.36 -89.13 -19.84
CA SER A 817 -70.26 -88.14 -18.76
C SER A 817 -70.76 -86.74 -19.21
N PRO A 818 -71.66 -86.09 -18.45
CA PRO A 818 -72.22 -84.74 -18.70
C PRO A 818 -71.28 -83.55 -18.35
N ILE A 819 -70.05 -83.81 -17.94
CA ILE A 819 -69.12 -82.76 -17.47
C ILE A 819 -68.61 -81.87 -18.62
N LEU A 820 -68.61 -82.39 -19.85
CA LEU A 820 -68.08 -81.69 -21.02
C LEU A 820 -68.98 -80.55 -21.49
N THR A 821 -70.31 -80.67 -21.34
CA THR A 821 -71.27 -79.60 -21.62
C THR A 821 -71.16 -78.44 -20.61
N LEU A 822 -70.90 -78.74 -19.33
CA LEU A 822 -70.71 -77.73 -18.29
C LEU A 822 -69.46 -76.85 -18.52
N LYS A 823 -68.39 -77.41 -19.09
CA LYS A 823 -67.17 -76.65 -19.42
C LYS A 823 -67.42 -75.60 -20.52
N ASN A 824 -68.23 -75.91 -21.52
CA ASN A 824 -68.50 -74.99 -22.62
C ASN A 824 -69.43 -73.83 -22.21
N GLY A 825 -70.41 -74.07 -21.33
CA GLY A 825 -71.24 -73.00 -20.75
C GLY A 825 -70.42 -72.02 -19.90
N LEU A 826 -69.43 -72.51 -19.15
CA LEU A 826 -68.53 -71.66 -18.37
C LEU A 826 -67.54 -70.85 -19.23
N ALA A 827 -67.17 -71.35 -20.42
CA ALA A 827 -66.26 -70.63 -21.32
C ALA A 827 -66.88 -69.34 -21.89
N GLN A 828 -68.19 -69.32 -22.17
CA GLN A 828 -68.90 -68.11 -22.62
C GLN A 828 -68.96 -67.00 -21.55
N LEU A 829 -68.96 -67.34 -20.27
CA LEU A 829 -68.91 -66.37 -19.16
C LEU A 829 -67.53 -65.73 -18.96
N SER A 830 -66.46 -66.35 -19.47
CA SER A 830 -65.09 -65.94 -19.13
C SER A 830 -64.48 -64.85 -20.04
N ASN A 831 -65.18 -64.39 -21.08
CA ASN A 831 -64.92 -63.16 -21.87
C ASN A 831 -63.43 -62.71 -21.98
N THR A 832 -62.54 -63.64 -22.31
CA THR A 832 -61.10 -63.39 -22.49
C THR A 832 -60.67 -63.94 -23.85
N PRO A 833 -60.53 -63.10 -24.89
CA PRO A 833 -60.00 -63.52 -26.18
C PRO A 833 -58.47 -63.70 -26.05
N GLN A 834 -58.04 -64.92 -25.72
CA GLN A 834 -56.67 -65.36 -25.95
C GLN A 834 -56.52 -65.70 -27.45
N GLY A 835 -55.72 -64.91 -28.17
CA GLY A 835 -55.15 -65.28 -29.46
C GLY A 835 -56.10 -65.34 -30.68
N LYS A 836 -56.06 -64.31 -31.53
CA LYS A 836 -56.50 -64.18 -32.95
C LYS A 836 -57.44 -65.27 -33.55
N GLY A 837 -58.55 -65.60 -32.88
CA GLY A 837 -59.69 -66.34 -33.46
C GLY A 837 -60.96 -65.50 -33.34
N GLN A 838 -61.75 -65.40 -34.41
CA GLN A 838 -63.06 -64.71 -34.39
C GLN A 838 -64.00 -65.43 -33.42
N VAL A 839 -64.60 -64.69 -32.48
CA VAL A 839 -65.53 -65.21 -31.48
C VAL A 839 -66.97 -64.89 -31.93
N CYS A 840 -67.85 -65.88 -31.92
CA CYS A 840 -69.24 -65.74 -32.36
C CYS A 840 -70.17 -65.34 -31.20
N TYR A 841 -71.07 -64.39 -31.43
CA TYR A 841 -72.01 -63.88 -30.42
C TYR A 841 -73.46 -63.94 -30.92
N ASP A 842 -74.41 -64.23 -30.01
CA ASP A 842 -75.85 -64.12 -30.28
C ASP A 842 -76.29 -62.66 -30.17
N ILE A 843 -76.54 -62.01 -31.30
CA ILE A 843 -76.88 -60.59 -31.35
C ILE A 843 -78.32 -60.32 -30.91
N ILE A 844 -79.23 -61.27 -31.10
CA ILE A 844 -80.66 -61.10 -30.78
C ILE A 844 -80.83 -61.05 -29.27
N LEU A 845 -80.16 -61.95 -28.54
CA LEU A 845 -80.18 -61.97 -27.08
C LEU A 845 -79.70 -60.64 -26.47
N ILE A 846 -78.62 -60.06 -27.02
CA ILE A 846 -78.04 -58.81 -26.53
C ILE A 846 -78.96 -57.63 -26.82
N LEU A 847 -79.53 -57.58 -28.03
CA LEU A 847 -80.45 -56.51 -28.42
C LEU A 847 -81.72 -56.53 -27.54
N GLU A 848 -82.31 -57.70 -27.31
CA GLU A 848 -83.47 -57.84 -26.42
C GLU A 848 -83.15 -57.45 -24.97
N ALA A 849 -81.98 -57.86 -24.46
CA ALA A 849 -81.54 -57.48 -23.11
C ALA A 849 -81.37 -55.96 -22.95
N VAL A 850 -80.80 -55.30 -23.96
CA VAL A 850 -80.65 -53.84 -23.98
C VAL A 850 -82.02 -53.16 -24.05
N LEU A 851 -82.89 -53.55 -24.98
CA LEU A 851 -84.21 -52.93 -25.12
C LEU A 851 -85.07 -53.12 -23.86
N LYS A 852 -84.99 -54.28 -23.19
CA LYS A 852 -85.67 -54.53 -21.93
C LYS A 852 -85.15 -53.65 -20.79
N ALA A 853 -83.84 -53.40 -20.71
CA ALA A 853 -83.26 -52.52 -19.70
C ALA A 853 -83.69 -51.05 -19.82
N TRP A 854 -83.97 -50.59 -21.05
CA TRP A 854 -84.44 -49.23 -21.33
C TRP A 854 -85.95 -49.09 -21.40
N GLN A 855 -86.72 -50.19 -21.26
CA GLN A 855 -88.17 -50.20 -21.42
C GLN A 855 -88.89 -49.18 -20.52
N ASP A 856 -88.48 -49.05 -19.24
CA ASP A 856 -89.05 -48.09 -18.30
C ASP A 856 -88.73 -46.63 -18.64
N ASP A 857 -87.53 -46.37 -19.16
CA ASP A 857 -87.09 -45.01 -19.50
C ASP A 857 -87.70 -44.56 -20.84
N LEU A 858 -87.88 -45.49 -21.79
CA LEU A 858 -88.65 -45.28 -23.03
C LEU A 858 -90.12 -44.99 -22.73
N ALA A 859 -90.74 -45.75 -21.81
CA ALA A 859 -92.11 -45.51 -21.37
C ALA A 859 -92.28 -44.15 -20.66
N LYS A 860 -91.32 -43.73 -19.81
CA LYS A 860 -91.32 -42.40 -19.17
C LYS A 860 -91.08 -41.25 -20.17
N ALA A 861 -90.30 -41.50 -21.20
CA ALA A 861 -90.13 -40.58 -22.32
C ALA A 861 -91.34 -40.55 -23.26
N GLY A 862 -92.31 -41.47 -23.09
CA GLY A 862 -93.53 -41.56 -23.87
C GLY A 862 -93.30 -42.13 -25.28
N ILE A 863 -92.32 -43.00 -25.49
CA ILE A 863 -91.97 -43.59 -26.79
C ILE A 863 -92.47 -45.04 -26.85
N GLU A 864 -93.30 -45.39 -27.84
CA GLU A 864 -93.79 -46.77 -28.04
C GLU A 864 -92.78 -47.59 -28.85
N LEU A 865 -92.55 -48.86 -28.48
CA LEU A 865 -91.53 -49.73 -29.10
C LEU A 865 -92.20 -50.93 -29.82
N ASP A 866 -91.92 -51.09 -31.12
CA ASP A 866 -92.34 -52.25 -31.94
C ASP A 866 -91.11 -53.01 -32.45
N ILE A 867 -91.04 -54.33 -32.22
CA ILE A 867 -89.89 -55.19 -32.57
C ILE A 867 -90.35 -56.30 -33.52
N LYS A 868 -89.70 -56.43 -34.66
CA LYS A 868 -89.94 -57.49 -35.66
C LYS A 868 -88.64 -58.19 -36.03
N VAL A 869 -88.61 -59.52 -35.91
CA VAL A 869 -87.42 -60.35 -36.20
C VAL A 869 -87.78 -61.40 -37.25
N GLU A 870 -87.10 -61.34 -38.40
CA GLU A 870 -87.37 -62.19 -39.58
C GLU A 870 -86.07 -62.92 -40.03
N THR A 871 -85.49 -63.77 -39.16
CA THR A 871 -84.34 -64.64 -39.51
C THR A 871 -84.24 -65.89 -38.61
N LYS A 872 -83.56 -66.95 -39.08
CA LYS A 872 -83.23 -68.17 -38.32
C LYS A 872 -81.79 -68.22 -37.81
N GLN A 873 -80.89 -67.38 -38.33
CA GLN A 873 -79.47 -67.35 -37.92
C GLN A 873 -79.28 -66.35 -36.77
N ARG A 874 -78.63 -66.77 -35.69
CA ARG A 874 -78.48 -65.95 -34.46
C ARG A 874 -77.06 -65.47 -34.20
N TYR A 875 -76.07 -66.17 -34.75
CA TYR A 875 -74.67 -65.98 -34.42
C TYR A 875 -73.95 -65.17 -35.50
N VAL A 876 -73.19 -64.17 -35.05
CA VAL A 876 -72.39 -63.29 -35.89
C VAL A 876 -70.95 -63.34 -35.41
N SER A 877 -69.99 -63.38 -36.34
CA SER A 877 -68.57 -63.27 -36.00
C SER A 877 -68.19 -61.80 -35.82
N LEU A 878 -67.61 -61.46 -34.67
CA LEU A 878 -67.17 -60.10 -34.39
C LEU A 878 -65.66 -60.06 -34.20
N LEU A 879 -65.03 -58.99 -34.71
CA LEU A 879 -63.61 -58.71 -34.48
C LEU A 879 -63.35 -58.23 -33.05
N TYR A 880 -64.32 -57.53 -32.44
CA TYR A 880 -64.27 -57.04 -31.07
C TYR A 880 -65.69 -56.96 -30.49
N PHE A 881 -65.90 -57.43 -29.25
CA PHE A 881 -67.20 -57.37 -28.60
C PHE A 881 -67.50 -55.98 -28.05
N ASN A 882 -68.43 -55.28 -28.67
CA ASN A 882 -68.91 -53.96 -28.23
C ASN A 882 -70.39 -53.71 -28.58
N LEU A 883 -71.16 -54.77 -28.86
CA LEU A 883 -72.56 -54.67 -29.28
C LEU A 883 -73.45 -54.01 -28.20
N ASP A 884 -73.21 -54.31 -26.93
CA ASP A 884 -73.91 -53.69 -25.81
C ASP A 884 -73.69 -52.17 -25.77
N ILE A 885 -72.45 -51.72 -26.00
CA ILE A 885 -72.09 -50.30 -26.08
C ILE A 885 -72.78 -49.63 -27.26
N ILE A 886 -72.79 -50.28 -28.44
CA ILE A 886 -73.40 -49.76 -29.67
C ILE A 886 -74.91 -49.58 -29.48
N PHE A 887 -75.62 -50.62 -29.03
CA PHE A 887 -77.07 -50.55 -28.86
C PHE A 887 -77.49 -49.59 -27.74
N ASN A 888 -76.78 -49.57 -26.60
CA ASN A 888 -77.07 -48.61 -25.52
C ASN A 888 -76.87 -47.16 -25.98
N SER A 889 -75.83 -46.88 -26.78
CA SER A 889 -75.57 -45.54 -27.32
C SER A 889 -76.70 -45.06 -28.24
N LEU A 890 -77.18 -45.96 -29.10
CA LEU A 890 -78.27 -45.68 -30.03
C LEU A 890 -79.57 -45.38 -29.28
N VAL A 891 -79.99 -46.26 -28.37
CA VAL A 891 -81.24 -46.07 -27.61
C VAL A 891 -81.19 -44.81 -26.75
N ALA A 892 -80.07 -44.56 -26.07
CA ALA A 892 -79.90 -43.35 -25.25
C ALA A 892 -79.94 -42.05 -26.09
N SER A 893 -79.41 -42.07 -27.31
CA SER A 893 -79.50 -40.94 -28.23
C SER A 893 -80.93 -40.73 -28.73
N ILE A 894 -81.64 -41.80 -29.06
CA ILE A 894 -83.04 -41.75 -29.52
C ILE A 894 -83.94 -41.13 -28.42
N ILE A 895 -83.78 -41.53 -27.15
CA ILE A 895 -84.56 -40.95 -26.04
C ILE A 895 -84.36 -39.43 -25.91
N LYS A 896 -83.14 -38.93 -26.16
CA LYS A 896 -82.86 -37.48 -26.11
C LYS A 896 -83.41 -36.71 -27.32
N ARG A 897 -83.57 -37.37 -28.47
CA ARG A 897 -83.92 -36.74 -29.75
C ARG A 897 -85.40 -36.86 -30.11
N ASN A 898 -86.08 -37.91 -29.63
CA ASN A 898 -87.50 -38.11 -29.87
C ASN A 898 -88.35 -37.24 -28.96
N PHE A 899 -89.49 -36.82 -29.49
CA PHE A 899 -90.51 -36.09 -28.75
C PHE A 899 -91.56 -37.06 -28.18
N LYS A 900 -92.24 -36.68 -27.09
CA LYS A 900 -93.23 -37.53 -26.42
C LYS A 900 -94.32 -38.01 -27.41
N SER A 901 -94.73 -39.28 -27.29
CA SER A 901 -95.80 -39.97 -28.06
C SER A 901 -95.44 -40.43 -29.47
N GLN A 902 -94.17 -40.71 -29.77
CA GLN A 902 -93.71 -41.25 -31.06
C GLN A 902 -93.32 -42.74 -30.94
N SER A 903 -93.43 -43.50 -32.04
CA SER A 903 -93.07 -44.93 -32.09
C SER A 903 -91.68 -45.16 -32.67
N MET A 904 -90.88 -46.00 -32.00
CA MET A 904 -89.60 -46.54 -32.46
C MET A 904 -89.80 -47.97 -32.96
N VAL A 905 -89.35 -48.27 -34.20
CA VAL A 905 -89.47 -49.60 -34.80
C VAL A 905 -88.09 -50.21 -35.00
N VAL A 906 -87.90 -51.45 -34.51
CA VAL A 906 -86.67 -52.22 -34.69
C VAL A 906 -86.99 -53.47 -35.54
N LEU A 907 -86.33 -53.59 -36.68
CA LEU A 907 -86.46 -54.70 -37.62
C LEU A 907 -85.11 -55.43 -37.76
N VAL A 908 -85.11 -56.76 -37.63
CA VAL A 908 -83.92 -57.59 -37.87
C VAL A 908 -84.19 -58.54 -39.03
N GLU A 909 -83.39 -58.45 -40.08
CA GLU A 909 -83.55 -59.20 -41.33
C GLU A 909 -82.20 -59.73 -41.86
N GLU A 910 -82.24 -60.80 -42.67
CA GLU A 910 -81.06 -61.37 -43.31
C GLU A 910 -81.00 -60.93 -44.78
N VAL A 911 -79.90 -60.30 -45.18
CA VAL A 911 -79.69 -59.81 -46.55
C VAL A 911 -78.27 -60.13 -47.00
N LYS A 912 -78.13 -60.96 -48.06
CA LYS A 912 -76.85 -61.31 -48.72
C LYS A 912 -75.73 -61.73 -47.76
N GLU A 913 -75.98 -62.76 -46.95
CA GLU A 913 -75.01 -63.33 -45.97
C GLU A 913 -74.59 -62.37 -44.84
N HIS A 914 -75.32 -61.27 -44.68
CA HIS A 914 -75.18 -60.37 -43.53
C HIS A 914 -76.49 -60.29 -42.76
N LEU A 915 -76.36 -60.21 -41.44
CA LEU A 915 -77.49 -59.97 -40.55
C LEU A 915 -77.61 -58.46 -40.33
N VAL A 916 -78.77 -57.90 -40.69
CA VAL A 916 -79.01 -56.45 -40.70
C VAL A 916 -80.02 -56.07 -39.62
N VAL A 917 -79.62 -55.21 -38.70
CA VAL A 917 -80.49 -54.58 -37.70
C VAL A 917 -80.84 -53.17 -38.16
N THR A 918 -82.12 -52.93 -38.44
CA THR A 918 -82.67 -51.65 -38.87
C THR A 918 -83.48 -51.02 -37.75
N ILE A 919 -83.13 -49.81 -37.32
CA ILE A 919 -83.87 -49.01 -36.35
C ILE A 919 -84.44 -47.77 -37.03
N ARG A 920 -85.74 -47.51 -36.86
CA ARG A 920 -86.46 -46.34 -37.39
C ARG A 920 -87.04 -45.49 -36.27
N ASP A 921 -86.79 -44.18 -36.32
CA ASP A 921 -87.32 -43.17 -35.41
C ASP A 921 -87.77 -41.90 -36.14
N HIS A 922 -88.54 -41.01 -35.48
CA HIS A 922 -89.11 -39.79 -36.06
C HIS A 922 -88.65 -38.51 -35.31
N GLY A 923 -87.50 -38.59 -34.63
CA GLY A 923 -86.98 -37.50 -33.79
C GLY A 923 -86.12 -36.51 -34.56
N MET A 924 -85.56 -35.52 -33.86
CA MET A 924 -84.64 -34.54 -34.46
C MET A 924 -83.50 -35.22 -35.22
N PRO A 925 -83.03 -34.71 -36.38
CA PRO A 925 -82.01 -35.37 -37.19
C PRO A 925 -80.71 -35.64 -36.41
N PHE A 926 -79.99 -36.72 -36.74
CA PHE A 926 -78.71 -36.99 -36.10
C PHE A 926 -77.71 -35.86 -36.42
N PRO A 927 -76.90 -35.39 -35.44
CA PRO A 927 -75.81 -34.47 -35.72
C PRO A 927 -74.89 -35.11 -36.76
N LYS A 928 -74.48 -34.33 -37.79
CA LYS A 928 -73.82 -34.82 -39.02
C LYS A 928 -72.90 -36.01 -38.73
N LEU A 929 -73.33 -37.23 -39.08
CA LEU A 929 -72.44 -38.40 -39.18
C LEU A 929 -71.53 -38.30 -40.42
N ALA A 930 -71.22 -37.07 -40.84
CA ALA A 930 -70.48 -36.74 -42.05
C ALA A 930 -68.98 -36.97 -41.81
N SER A 931 -68.49 -38.03 -42.45
CA SER A 931 -67.20 -38.10 -43.16
C SER A 931 -66.16 -37.03 -42.78
N SER A 932 -65.24 -37.36 -41.88
CA SER A 932 -63.82 -37.48 -42.22
C SER A 932 -62.98 -37.57 -40.96
N MET A 933 -62.32 -38.72 -40.84
CA MET A 933 -61.05 -38.97 -40.16
C MET A 933 -60.16 -37.72 -39.99
N SER A 934 -60.15 -37.09 -38.82
CA SER A 934 -58.97 -36.47 -38.19
C SER A 934 -59.35 -35.74 -36.90
N ASP A 935 -59.15 -36.38 -35.74
CA ASP A 935 -58.30 -35.85 -34.67
C ASP A 935 -58.34 -36.76 -33.43
N ASN A 936 -57.27 -37.54 -33.32
CA ASN A 936 -56.98 -38.41 -32.20
C ASN A 936 -56.35 -37.60 -31.06
N THR A 937 -57.16 -36.98 -30.20
CA THR A 937 -56.74 -36.68 -28.82
C THR A 937 -57.95 -36.73 -27.86
N GLY A 938 -57.94 -37.67 -26.92
CA GLY A 938 -58.87 -37.68 -25.78
C GLY A 938 -59.43 -39.05 -25.42
N LYS A 939 -58.78 -39.72 -24.45
CA LYS A 939 -59.41 -40.73 -23.60
C LYS A 939 -60.57 -40.07 -22.84
N SER A 940 -61.75 -40.06 -23.44
CA SER A 940 -63.03 -39.93 -22.73
C SER A 940 -63.93 -41.10 -23.13
N THR A 941 -64.26 -41.90 -22.12
CA THR A 941 -65.31 -42.93 -22.12
C THR A 941 -66.69 -42.26 -22.06
N ASP A 942 -66.92 -41.29 -22.93
CA ASP A 942 -68.22 -40.67 -23.10
C ASP A 942 -68.86 -41.25 -24.37
N LEU A 943 -70.06 -41.81 -24.19
CA LEU A 943 -70.93 -42.36 -25.23
C LEU A 943 -71.50 -41.21 -26.08
N ASN A 944 -70.63 -40.53 -26.84
CA ASN A 944 -71.06 -39.60 -27.88
C ASN A 944 -71.41 -40.39 -29.13
N ILE A 945 -72.62 -40.17 -29.66
CA ILE A 945 -73.10 -40.79 -30.90
C ILE A 945 -72.17 -40.53 -32.11
N GLU A 946 -71.34 -39.48 -32.02
CA GLU A 946 -70.31 -39.15 -33.01
C GLU A 946 -69.25 -40.25 -33.17
N LYS A 947 -69.02 -41.10 -32.15
CA LYS A 947 -68.07 -42.23 -32.23
C LYS A 947 -68.70 -43.53 -32.75
N LEU A 948 -69.99 -43.55 -33.08
CA LEU A 948 -70.70 -44.75 -33.57
C LEU A 948 -70.04 -45.37 -34.82
N PRO A 949 -69.59 -44.61 -35.84
CA PRO A 949 -68.90 -45.19 -37.00
C PRO A 949 -67.59 -45.89 -36.63
N LEU A 950 -66.86 -45.36 -35.64
CA LEU A 950 -65.60 -45.94 -35.16
C LEU A 950 -65.86 -47.28 -34.44
N LEU A 951 -66.87 -47.33 -33.56
CA LEU A 951 -67.25 -48.55 -32.83
C LEU A 951 -67.77 -49.64 -33.79
N MET A 952 -68.52 -49.25 -34.82
CA MET A 952 -68.98 -50.16 -35.86
C MET A 952 -67.81 -50.75 -36.65
N ASN A 953 -66.86 -49.93 -37.09
CA ASN A 953 -65.67 -50.41 -37.78
C ASN A 953 -64.81 -51.35 -36.90
N GLN A 954 -64.66 -51.06 -35.61
CA GLN A 954 -63.96 -51.95 -34.66
C GLN A 954 -64.64 -53.32 -34.53
N SER A 955 -65.97 -53.36 -34.62
CA SER A 955 -66.74 -54.61 -34.58
C SER A 955 -66.69 -55.40 -35.90
N GLY A 956 -66.24 -54.77 -36.99
CA GLY A 956 -66.21 -55.34 -38.34
C GLY A 956 -67.53 -55.22 -39.11
N GLY A 957 -68.46 -54.37 -38.65
CA GLY A 957 -69.77 -54.18 -39.27
C GLY A 957 -69.91 -52.85 -40.04
N GLU A 958 -70.85 -52.81 -40.97
CA GLU A 958 -71.17 -51.62 -41.77
C GLU A 958 -72.35 -50.85 -41.17
N LEU A 959 -72.29 -49.52 -41.27
CA LEU A 959 -73.31 -48.59 -40.77
C LEU A 959 -73.83 -47.74 -41.93
N ASN A 960 -75.13 -47.82 -42.19
CA ASN A 960 -75.82 -46.96 -43.14
C ASN A 960 -76.92 -46.19 -42.41
N ALA A 961 -76.82 -44.86 -42.39
CA ALA A 961 -77.83 -44.00 -41.78
C ALA A 961 -78.48 -43.12 -42.85
N PHE A 962 -79.80 -43.21 -42.96
CA PHE A 962 -80.62 -42.34 -43.78
C PHE A 962 -81.39 -41.39 -42.86
N VAL A 963 -81.12 -40.09 -43.00
CA VAL A 963 -81.67 -39.04 -42.14
C VAL A 963 -82.50 -38.12 -43.02
N SER A 964 -83.78 -37.97 -42.73
CA SER A 964 -84.66 -36.96 -43.31
C SER A 964 -85.26 -36.10 -42.20
N GLU A 965 -85.87 -34.95 -42.54
CA GLU A 965 -86.53 -34.10 -41.53
C GLU A 965 -87.71 -34.80 -40.83
N SER A 966 -88.29 -35.85 -41.43
CA SER A 966 -89.46 -36.55 -40.90
C SER A 966 -89.19 -37.95 -40.38
N GLN A 967 -88.08 -38.59 -40.78
CA GLN A 967 -87.75 -39.95 -40.36
C GLN A 967 -86.25 -40.21 -40.40
N ASN A 968 -85.74 -40.83 -39.34
CA ASN A 968 -84.40 -41.35 -39.26
C ASN A 968 -84.43 -42.88 -39.37
N LYS A 969 -83.57 -43.44 -40.21
CA LYS A 969 -83.39 -44.89 -40.37
C LYS A 969 -81.91 -45.22 -40.26
N VAL A 970 -81.54 -46.04 -39.27
CA VAL A 970 -80.18 -46.54 -39.08
C VAL A 970 -80.17 -48.04 -39.36
N GLN A 971 -79.29 -48.49 -40.25
CA GLN A 971 -79.07 -49.90 -40.58
C GLN A 971 -77.64 -50.29 -40.20
N LEU A 972 -77.52 -51.37 -39.44
CA LEU A 972 -76.26 -51.95 -38.97
C LEU A 972 -76.17 -53.37 -39.52
N SER A 973 -75.06 -53.75 -40.16
CA SER A 973 -74.92 -55.08 -40.77
C SER A 973 -73.59 -55.75 -40.43
N TRP A 974 -73.63 -57.06 -40.15
CA TRP A 974 -72.45 -57.88 -39.86
C TRP A 974 -72.48 -59.24 -40.60
N PRO A 975 -71.31 -59.82 -40.94
CA PRO A 975 -71.21 -61.10 -41.64
C PRO A 975 -71.58 -62.32 -40.79
N ILE A 976 -72.19 -63.32 -41.42
CA ILE A 976 -72.55 -64.60 -40.81
C ILE A 976 -71.43 -65.63 -41.12
N GLU A 977 -70.98 -66.39 -40.12
CA GLU A 977 -69.86 -67.35 -40.24
C GLU A 977 -70.35 -68.80 -40.05
N TYR A 978 -69.97 -69.73 -40.93
CA TYR A 978 -70.60 -71.06 -41.05
C TYR A 978 -69.77 -72.30 -40.62
N GLN A 979 -68.50 -72.21 -40.17
CA GLN A 979 -67.68 -73.42 -39.86
C GLN A 979 -66.72 -73.26 -38.65
N VAL A 980 -67.00 -73.93 -37.52
CA VAL A 980 -66.00 -74.28 -36.46
C VAL A 980 -66.40 -75.60 -35.77
N LEU A 981 -66.04 -76.75 -36.35
CA LEU A 981 -65.87 -78.03 -35.64
C LEU A 981 -64.55 -78.62 -36.19
N ASP A 982 -63.69 -79.16 -35.31
CA ASP A 982 -62.42 -79.84 -35.60
C ASP A 982 -61.16 -78.98 -35.80
N ASN A 983 -60.49 -78.64 -34.68
CA ASN A 983 -59.04 -78.80 -34.48
C ASN A 983 -58.65 -78.25 -33.09
N LEU A 984 -58.74 -79.12 -32.08
CA LEU A 984 -58.36 -78.84 -30.69
C LEU A 984 -57.76 -80.11 -30.05
N GLU A 985 -56.60 -80.59 -30.53
CA GLU A 985 -55.71 -81.49 -29.79
C GLU A 985 -54.23 -81.19 -30.14
N ALA A 986 -53.36 -81.23 -29.13
CA ALA A 986 -51.88 -81.08 -29.17
C ALA A 986 -51.26 -79.66 -29.09
N SER A 987 -51.41 -78.99 -27.94
CA SER A 987 -50.34 -78.27 -27.21
C SER A 987 -50.94 -77.51 -26.02
N THR A 988 -51.52 -78.29 -25.11
CA THR A 988 -51.55 -77.93 -23.69
C THR A 988 -50.18 -78.24 -23.10
N ILE A 989 -49.82 -77.55 -22.01
CA ILE A 989 -48.52 -77.57 -21.30
C ILE A 989 -47.59 -76.52 -21.94
N GLU A 990 -47.38 -75.34 -21.37
CA GLU A 990 -47.08 -74.99 -19.98
C GLU A 990 -47.14 -73.44 -19.86
N GLN A 991 -47.02 -72.89 -18.64
CA GLN A 991 -46.89 -71.46 -18.32
C GLN A 991 -48.19 -70.73 -17.88
N ILE A 992 -48.72 -71.19 -16.76
CA ILE A 992 -48.77 -70.29 -15.59
C ILE A 992 -47.46 -70.53 -14.84
N GLU A 993 -46.50 -69.61 -14.93
CA GLU A 993 -45.62 -69.27 -13.80
C GLU A 993 -44.64 -68.13 -14.12
N THR A 994 -44.34 -67.37 -13.07
CA THR A 994 -43.14 -66.53 -12.86
C THR A 994 -43.04 -65.15 -13.53
N ILE A 995 -43.22 -64.16 -12.65
CA ILE A 995 -42.30 -63.04 -12.43
C ILE A 995 -40.84 -63.42 -12.77
N LYS A 996 -40.21 -62.69 -13.71
CA LYS A 996 -38.89 -62.06 -13.52
C LYS A 996 -38.50 -61.21 -14.74
N LEU A 997 -37.79 -60.12 -14.42
CA LEU A 997 -36.82 -59.35 -15.19
C LEU A 997 -36.52 -59.82 -16.63
N ALA A 998 -36.37 -58.88 -17.57
CA ALA A 998 -35.08 -58.22 -17.83
C ALA A 998 -35.12 -57.35 -19.10
N THR A 999 -34.56 -56.13 -18.98
CA THR A 999 -33.61 -55.48 -19.90
C THR A 999 -33.76 -55.56 -21.42
N SER A 1000 -33.60 -54.39 -22.07
CA SER A 1000 -32.69 -54.27 -23.22
C SER A 1000 -32.16 -52.84 -23.40
N THR A 1001 -30.91 -52.65 -23.00
CA THR A 1001 -29.92 -51.67 -23.51
C THR A 1001 -29.64 -51.95 -25.00
N PRO A 1002 -29.20 -50.99 -25.85
CA PRO A 1002 -27.83 -50.46 -25.87
C PRO A 1002 -27.76 -48.95 -26.25
N GLY A 1003 -26.71 -48.17 -26.11
CA GLY A 1003 -25.32 -48.34 -25.70
C GLY A 1003 -24.57 -47.07 -26.11
N GLN A 1004 -23.79 -46.47 -25.22
CA GLN A 1004 -22.69 -45.57 -25.57
C GLN A 1004 -21.70 -45.48 -24.39
N GLN A 1005 -20.50 -46.02 -24.66
CA GLN A 1005 -19.20 -45.89 -24.00
C GLN A 1005 -19.15 -45.47 -22.51
N LYS A 1006 -18.87 -46.47 -21.65
CA LYS A 1006 -18.48 -46.29 -20.24
C LYS A 1006 -17.10 -45.62 -20.13
N LEU A 1007 -17.06 -44.39 -19.61
CA LEU A 1007 -15.92 -43.92 -18.81
C LEU A 1007 -15.97 -44.63 -17.44
N THR A 1008 -14.82 -44.85 -16.81
CA THR A 1008 -14.81 -45.50 -15.47
C THR A 1008 -15.51 -44.61 -14.45
N ALA A 1009 -16.21 -45.16 -13.45
CA ALA A 1009 -16.90 -44.38 -12.39
C ALA A 1009 -15.97 -43.40 -11.64
N GLU A 1010 -14.67 -43.68 -11.67
CA GLU A 1010 -13.62 -42.80 -11.14
C GLU A 1010 -13.32 -41.61 -12.09
N GLN A 1011 -13.32 -41.83 -13.40
CA GLN A 1011 -13.17 -40.78 -14.42
C GLN A 1011 -14.39 -39.88 -14.49
N GLU A 1012 -15.61 -40.43 -14.38
CA GLU A 1012 -16.84 -39.62 -14.30
C GLU A 1012 -16.85 -38.72 -13.06
N TRP A 1013 -16.36 -39.22 -11.93
CA TRP A 1013 -16.24 -38.43 -10.71
C TRP A 1013 -15.17 -37.33 -10.84
N LYS A 1014 -14.00 -37.66 -11.41
CA LYS A 1014 -12.94 -36.67 -11.68
C LYS A 1014 -13.42 -35.57 -12.63
N ASN A 1015 -14.13 -35.92 -13.70
CA ASN A 1015 -14.70 -34.96 -14.63
C ASN A 1015 -15.76 -34.07 -13.97
N LYS A 1016 -16.65 -34.63 -13.14
CA LYS A 1016 -17.63 -33.84 -12.39
C LYS A 1016 -16.98 -32.87 -11.41
N VAL A 1017 -15.91 -33.28 -10.73
CA VAL A 1017 -15.16 -32.40 -9.82
C VAL A 1017 -14.43 -31.31 -10.59
N SER A 1018 -13.77 -31.64 -11.71
CA SER A 1018 -13.09 -30.67 -12.57
C SER A 1018 -14.06 -29.64 -13.15
N GLN A 1019 -15.22 -30.08 -13.64
CA GLN A 1019 -16.26 -29.21 -14.20
C GLN A 1019 -16.82 -28.26 -13.13
N LEU A 1020 -17.07 -28.79 -11.93
CA LEU A 1020 -17.62 -28.00 -10.83
C LEU A 1020 -16.62 -26.92 -10.35
N VAL A 1021 -15.32 -27.22 -10.34
CA VAL A 1021 -14.28 -26.24 -10.03
C VAL A 1021 -14.17 -25.21 -11.16
N SER A 1022 -14.20 -25.59 -12.44
CA SER A 1022 -14.12 -24.63 -13.55
C SER A 1022 -15.34 -23.70 -13.65
N GLU A 1023 -16.53 -24.15 -13.25
CA GLU A 1023 -17.74 -23.31 -13.28
C GLU A 1023 -17.81 -22.30 -12.12
N ASN A 1024 -17.15 -22.59 -10.99
CA ASN A 1024 -17.33 -21.81 -9.75
C ASN A 1024 -16.01 -21.28 -9.14
N TYR A 1025 -14.86 -21.38 -9.82
CA TYR A 1025 -13.58 -20.94 -9.22
C TYR A 1025 -13.57 -19.43 -8.93
N ALA A 1026 -14.24 -18.61 -9.73
CA ALA A 1026 -14.32 -17.16 -9.59
C ALA A 1026 -15.15 -16.70 -8.37
N ASP A 1027 -16.03 -17.56 -7.83
CA ASP A 1027 -16.83 -17.22 -6.65
C ASP A 1027 -15.97 -17.31 -5.38
N ALA A 1028 -15.84 -16.19 -4.68
CA ALA A 1028 -15.00 -16.09 -3.49
C ALA A 1028 -15.55 -16.89 -2.28
N GLU A 1029 -16.86 -17.18 -2.24
CA GLU A 1029 -17.48 -18.01 -1.19
C GLU A 1029 -17.39 -19.52 -1.47
N PHE A 1030 -16.85 -19.92 -2.63
CA PHE A 1030 -16.69 -21.31 -3.00
C PHE A 1030 -15.62 -22.01 -2.15
N SER A 1031 -16.06 -22.90 -1.25
CA SER A 1031 -15.21 -23.63 -0.31
C SER A 1031 -15.44 -25.14 -0.37
N THR A 1032 -14.65 -25.92 0.40
CA THR A 1032 -14.83 -27.37 0.52
C THR A 1032 -16.24 -27.77 0.97
N ALA A 1033 -16.88 -26.94 1.79
CA ALA A 1033 -18.24 -27.15 2.28
C ALA A 1033 -19.27 -27.04 1.17
N THR A 1034 -19.15 -25.99 0.35
CA THR A 1034 -20.03 -25.73 -0.80
C THR A 1034 -19.86 -26.80 -1.87
N ALA A 1035 -18.60 -27.16 -2.19
CA ALA A 1035 -18.29 -28.26 -3.11
C ALA A 1035 -18.84 -29.62 -2.65
N ALA A 1036 -18.76 -29.92 -1.36
CA ALA A 1036 -19.29 -31.16 -0.78
C ALA A 1036 -20.83 -31.22 -0.89
N LYS A 1037 -21.53 -30.09 -0.65
CA LYS A 1037 -22.98 -29.97 -0.84
C LYS A 1037 -23.38 -30.21 -2.30
N TYR A 1038 -22.72 -29.58 -3.26
CA TYR A 1038 -23.02 -29.76 -4.69
C TYR A 1038 -22.77 -31.19 -5.18
N LEU A 1039 -21.81 -31.89 -4.59
CA LEU A 1039 -21.52 -33.29 -4.89
C LEU A 1039 -22.32 -34.29 -4.03
N PHE A 1040 -23.29 -33.81 -3.24
CA PHE A 1040 -24.13 -34.60 -2.33
C PHE A 1040 -23.34 -35.53 -1.41
N MET A 1041 -22.21 -35.04 -0.88
CA MET A 1041 -21.34 -35.81 0.01
C MET A 1041 -20.90 -35.02 1.25
N SER A 1042 -20.42 -35.71 2.27
CA SER A 1042 -19.84 -35.04 3.43
C SER A 1042 -18.45 -34.46 3.10
N GLU A 1043 -18.07 -33.37 3.76
CA GLU A 1043 -16.75 -32.74 3.59
C GLU A 1043 -15.59 -33.72 3.84
N ARG A 1044 -15.71 -34.57 4.87
CA ARG A 1044 -14.71 -35.62 5.16
C ARG A 1044 -14.62 -36.65 4.05
N SER A 1045 -15.75 -37.02 3.44
CA SER A 1045 -15.77 -37.96 2.30
C SER A 1045 -15.13 -37.34 1.06
N LEU A 1046 -15.42 -36.06 0.78
CA LEU A 1046 -14.82 -35.32 -0.33
C LEU A 1046 -13.30 -35.23 -0.16
N GLN A 1047 -12.81 -34.73 0.97
CA GLN A 1047 -11.37 -34.58 1.21
C GLN A 1047 -10.63 -35.92 1.17
N ARG A 1048 -11.20 -36.98 1.76
CA ARG A 1048 -10.59 -38.32 1.72
C ARG A 1048 -10.49 -38.85 0.30
N ARG A 1049 -11.57 -38.74 -0.48
CA ARG A 1049 -11.64 -39.24 -1.86
C ARG A 1049 -10.77 -38.40 -2.80
N PHE A 1050 -10.70 -37.09 -2.58
CA PHE A 1050 -9.86 -36.17 -3.34
C PHE A 1050 -8.37 -36.39 -3.08
N LYS A 1051 -7.97 -36.57 -1.81
CA LYS A 1051 -6.59 -36.88 -1.44
C LYS A 1051 -6.13 -38.23 -2.01
N LEU A 1052 -7.01 -39.23 -2.06
CA LEU A 1052 -6.71 -40.50 -2.73
C LEU A 1052 -6.55 -40.35 -4.25
N ALA A 1053 -7.32 -39.45 -4.87
CA ALA A 1053 -7.37 -39.31 -6.33
C ALA A 1053 -6.30 -38.39 -6.93
N TYR A 1054 -5.89 -37.33 -6.21
CA TYR A 1054 -4.98 -36.27 -6.69
C TYR A 1054 -3.75 -36.07 -5.80
N ASN A 1055 -3.65 -36.80 -4.68
CA ASN A 1055 -2.56 -36.68 -3.70
C ASN A 1055 -2.33 -35.28 -3.13
N LYS A 1056 -3.32 -34.38 -3.23
CA LYS A 1056 -3.35 -33.02 -2.68
C LYS A 1056 -4.69 -32.76 -1.99
N THR A 1057 -4.79 -31.69 -1.21
CA THR A 1057 -6.08 -31.28 -0.64
C THR A 1057 -6.93 -30.53 -1.67
N PHE A 1058 -8.26 -30.57 -1.52
CA PHE A 1058 -9.16 -29.83 -2.42
C PHE A 1058 -8.91 -28.32 -2.40
N LYS A 1059 -8.56 -27.77 -1.23
CA LYS A 1059 -8.25 -26.34 -1.08
C LYS A 1059 -6.98 -25.94 -1.83
N GLU A 1060 -5.95 -26.79 -1.80
CA GLU A 1060 -4.74 -26.57 -2.59
C GLU A 1060 -5.05 -26.61 -4.09
N HIS A 1061 -5.81 -27.61 -4.56
CA HIS A 1061 -6.17 -27.71 -5.97
C HIS A 1061 -7.02 -26.53 -6.47
N LEU A 1062 -7.99 -26.06 -5.66
CA LEU A 1062 -8.78 -24.88 -6.01
C LEU A 1062 -7.89 -23.63 -6.15
N ASN A 1063 -6.92 -23.44 -5.25
CA ASN A 1063 -6.00 -22.31 -5.34
C ASN A 1063 -5.07 -22.43 -6.55
N GLU A 1064 -4.61 -23.64 -6.91
CA GLU A 1064 -3.83 -23.86 -8.13
C GLU A 1064 -4.61 -23.42 -9.37
N VAL A 1065 -5.86 -23.87 -9.52
CA VAL A 1065 -6.71 -23.50 -10.68
C VAL A 1065 -6.97 -21.99 -10.74
N ARG A 1066 -7.22 -21.34 -9.59
CA ARG A 1066 -7.39 -19.88 -9.52
C ARG A 1066 -6.12 -19.13 -9.95
N LEU A 1067 -4.94 -19.62 -9.54
CA LEU A 1067 -3.66 -19.02 -9.89
C LEU A 1067 -3.29 -19.24 -11.37
N GLU A 1068 -3.64 -20.38 -11.95
CA GLU A 1068 -3.47 -20.67 -13.38
C GLU A 1068 -4.34 -19.75 -14.25
N HIS A 1069 -5.62 -19.53 -13.89
CA HIS A 1069 -6.46 -18.56 -14.62
C HIS A 1069 -5.99 -17.12 -14.41
N ALA A 1070 -5.53 -16.77 -13.21
CA ALA A 1070 -4.93 -15.47 -12.95
C ALA A 1070 -3.69 -15.22 -13.84
N CYS A 1071 -2.89 -16.25 -14.09
CA CYS A 1071 -1.74 -16.18 -14.99
C CYS A 1071 -2.15 -15.80 -16.42
N GLU A 1072 -3.17 -16.46 -16.98
CA GLU A 1072 -3.67 -16.15 -18.34
C GLU A 1072 -4.15 -14.69 -18.45
N ARG A 1073 -4.80 -14.16 -17.41
CA ARG A 1073 -5.31 -12.78 -17.41
C ARG A 1073 -4.23 -11.73 -17.15
N LEU A 1074 -3.23 -12.06 -16.34
CA LEU A 1074 -2.04 -11.22 -16.18
C LEU A 1074 -1.26 -11.12 -17.51
N LEU A 1075 -1.18 -12.22 -18.28
CA LEU A 1075 -0.59 -12.20 -19.63
C LEU A 1075 -1.41 -11.36 -20.62
N ALA A 1076 -2.71 -11.20 -20.41
CA ALA A 1076 -3.57 -10.32 -21.21
C ALA A 1076 -3.43 -8.82 -20.85
N GLY A 1077 -2.58 -8.47 -19.87
CA GLY A 1077 -2.32 -7.08 -19.47
C GLY A 1077 -3.36 -6.48 -18.52
N GLU A 1078 -4.21 -7.30 -17.89
CA GLU A 1078 -5.19 -6.83 -16.91
C GLU A 1078 -4.53 -6.40 -15.59
N LYS A 1079 -5.14 -5.44 -14.87
CA LYS A 1079 -4.61 -4.94 -13.60
C LYS A 1079 -4.63 -6.04 -12.52
N ILE A 1080 -3.53 -6.15 -11.77
CA ILE A 1080 -3.32 -7.19 -10.75
C ILE A 1080 -4.42 -7.22 -9.67
N SER A 1081 -4.97 -6.06 -9.27
CA SER A 1081 -6.07 -5.99 -8.30
C SER A 1081 -7.32 -6.68 -8.82
N ASP A 1082 -7.64 -6.42 -10.08
CA ASP A 1082 -8.87 -6.86 -10.74
C ASP A 1082 -8.77 -8.37 -11.03
N VAL A 1083 -7.59 -8.81 -11.48
CA VAL A 1083 -7.30 -10.24 -11.66
C VAL A 1083 -7.41 -11.02 -10.34
N ALA A 1084 -6.98 -10.44 -9.22
CA ALA A 1084 -7.08 -11.10 -7.92
C ALA A 1084 -8.55 -11.33 -7.52
N PHE A 1085 -9.39 -10.30 -7.63
CA PHE A 1085 -10.82 -10.41 -7.30
C PHE A 1085 -11.57 -11.33 -8.25
N ASP A 1086 -11.36 -11.19 -9.55
CA ASP A 1086 -12.05 -12.01 -10.55
C ASP A 1086 -11.61 -13.49 -10.51
N SER A 1087 -10.40 -13.76 -10.04
CA SER A 1087 -9.93 -15.13 -9.81
C SER A 1087 -10.43 -15.73 -8.49
N GLY A 1088 -11.34 -15.05 -7.78
CA GLY A 1088 -12.00 -15.53 -6.57
C GLY A 1088 -11.21 -15.33 -5.27
N PHE A 1089 -10.20 -14.44 -5.26
CA PHE A 1089 -9.51 -14.04 -4.03
C PHE A 1089 -10.15 -12.78 -3.43
N ASN A 1090 -10.45 -12.81 -2.13
CA ASN A 1090 -11.00 -11.64 -1.41
C ASN A 1090 -9.96 -10.58 -1.06
N ASP A 1091 -8.67 -10.91 -1.14
CA ASP A 1091 -7.57 -10.05 -0.73
C ASP A 1091 -6.42 -10.12 -1.75
N PRO A 1092 -6.10 -9.01 -2.44
CA PRO A 1092 -4.99 -8.92 -3.39
C PRO A 1092 -3.59 -9.17 -2.78
N SER A 1093 -3.40 -8.86 -1.50
CA SER A 1093 -2.15 -9.15 -0.77
C SER A 1093 -1.98 -10.65 -0.55
N TYR A 1094 -3.06 -11.33 -0.16
CA TYR A 1094 -3.06 -12.79 -0.01
C TYR A 1094 -2.86 -13.50 -1.36
N PHE A 1095 -3.48 -12.99 -2.44
CA PHE A 1095 -3.24 -13.44 -3.81
C PHE A 1095 -1.76 -13.32 -4.19
N SER A 1096 -1.16 -12.15 -3.96
CA SER A 1096 0.24 -11.88 -4.34
C SER A 1096 1.24 -12.80 -3.60
N GLN A 1097 1.01 -13.07 -2.32
CA GLN A 1097 1.83 -14.02 -1.54
C GLN A 1097 1.70 -15.46 -2.08
N ARG A 1098 0.48 -15.90 -2.40
CA ARG A 1098 0.22 -17.24 -2.93
C ARG A 1098 0.76 -17.42 -4.35
N PHE A 1099 0.60 -16.41 -5.21
CA PHE A 1099 1.16 -16.38 -6.56
C PHE A 1099 2.69 -16.49 -6.50
N LYS A 1100 3.35 -15.71 -5.65
CA LYS A 1100 4.81 -15.78 -5.44
C LYS A 1100 5.26 -17.14 -4.90
N HIS A 1101 4.49 -17.74 -4.00
CA HIS A 1101 4.81 -19.07 -3.48
C HIS A 1101 4.70 -20.16 -4.55
N HIS A 1102 3.73 -20.05 -5.46
CA HIS A 1102 3.49 -21.07 -6.50
C HIS A 1102 4.43 -20.91 -7.71
N PHE A 1103 4.61 -19.69 -8.21
CA PHE A 1103 5.40 -19.40 -9.42
C PHE A 1103 6.83 -18.91 -9.14
N GLY A 1104 7.21 -18.75 -7.86
CA GLY A 1104 8.54 -18.27 -7.44
C GLY A 1104 8.78 -16.77 -7.66
N MET A 1105 7.89 -16.07 -8.36
CA MET A 1105 7.97 -14.64 -8.66
C MET A 1105 6.65 -13.93 -8.38
N SER A 1106 6.71 -12.63 -8.06
CA SER A 1106 5.51 -11.82 -7.80
C SER A 1106 4.69 -11.57 -9.07
N PRO A 1107 3.36 -11.40 -8.99
CA PRO A 1107 2.50 -11.09 -10.14
C PRO A 1107 3.00 -9.93 -11.00
N SER A 1108 3.52 -8.86 -10.38
CA SER A 1108 4.08 -7.69 -11.09
C SER A 1108 5.28 -8.07 -11.96
N LYS A 1109 6.22 -8.83 -11.41
CA LYS A 1109 7.38 -9.34 -12.14
C LYS A 1109 6.99 -10.34 -13.23
N PHE A 1110 5.93 -11.13 -13.00
CA PHE A 1110 5.43 -12.07 -13.98
C PHE A 1110 4.80 -11.36 -15.19
N ALA A 1111 4.11 -10.24 -14.97
CA ALA A 1111 3.60 -9.38 -16.04
C ALA A 1111 4.73 -8.66 -16.79
N GLU A 1112 5.75 -8.15 -16.08
CA GLU A 1112 6.88 -7.43 -16.68
C GLU A 1112 7.79 -8.32 -17.57
N ASN A 1113 7.99 -9.60 -17.22
CA ASN A 1113 8.93 -10.49 -17.91
C ASN A 1113 8.52 -10.96 -19.33
N ASN A 1114 7.37 -10.52 -19.85
CA ASN A 1114 6.89 -10.84 -21.20
C ASN A 1114 6.61 -9.58 -22.06
N GLU A 1115 6.94 -8.38 -21.57
CA GLU A 1115 7.00 -7.16 -22.40
C GLU A 1115 8.40 -6.94 -23.03
N GLU A 1116 9.33 -7.90 -22.88
CA GLU A 1116 10.58 -7.99 -23.66
C GLU A 1116 10.46 -8.93 -24.87
#